data_AF-A0A8H4INX0-F1
#
_entry.id   AF-A0A8H4INX0-F1
#
_cell.length_a   1.000
_cell.length_b   1.000
_cell.length_c   1.000
_cell.angle_alpha   90.00
_cell.angle_beta   90.00
_cell.angle_gamma   90.00
#
_symmetry.space_group_name_H-M   'P 1'
#
loop_
_entity.id
_entity.type
_entity.pdbx_description
1 polymer ?
#
loop_
_entity_poly.entity_id
_entity_poly.type
_entity_poly.pdbx_seq_one_letter_code
_entity_poly.pdbx_strand_id
1 'polypeptide(L)'
;MLPTFAFLLATFGLASAQSAPQARHAAAPEEVPNSFFVRLHNSTAANSREDPKVSFHRKCAEKAVAYDVRYEYNDSELFYGMSVRLANDHDIETLKTIPEVDRVFPVRWIQQPDVGGNFSASAPSIRQTLHASSNAPHKRAAPGADLNSPHRLTGVDAAHAAGIRGAGVRVAIIDSGVDWRHPALGGCFGDGCKVSFGYDLVGDDYGIQNPVPAPKPDPLTTCLGGGHGTHVSGIIGMEAPANETLFGSLVGVAPAAELGMYRVFSCSGYTSEDVIVAGMQRAARDGADVISMSLGGAATWGKDPASPFWDLIAGLKRRGVAVVAAAGNTGESTPFYLSSPAIIPDALAVASVENSEFPTYEVRDAAGESHRYGSLYPFPSGNYTAVLTGNGTARTEFGCLAEDYEGLLETLTGDLSNYVLVVRRGWCPLSVTQQVATANGFTKILTFPDPDSDNIFLEGYMVPLVSVTGNGTIVSVGATLDADIYESVKANQGLKLSFTDKTPVLEDQPWGGQINNFSSIGPSWDFSLKPQIAAPGGSILATFPLGAGGWAIISGTSMATPYISGVYALVKSQNPDLSVDEIFDLLKTTSKALVQAGYDGLSPTPQQGAGLVSASSALFYESFASPSQFELYGTETLAQLDTNITLHNPSSAAVTYTLSNVPANGMAFFPYGNSAPDGAGYIDDRYLRLTPLPFSATVKFSSTSVTIPAGSSSSVPFTIAPPTGLDAKEIPVYSGYVTATSSATNETLSIPYVGVPYNYTAAPLIGLDPPTANVDDPARSIFAAPQAYHYGTKAAQGDYASYSFLNDDYPGFVYSLLQPTQWTRIDVVAAETAFAPTHYGYEPTRAVTNYTRTAMRPNGTVGGAEVLGNLFVWSGDYPLVDVALPWNLPLKDVTGSNYIGLKKGGYRLLMQWLRFGGDEGRREDWVSWMSGVVEITRDAYAAPGENSTVI
;
A
#
# COMPACT_ATOMS: atom_id res chain seq x y z
N MET A 1 -11.17 52.63 -24.88
CA MET A 1 -9.75 52.75 -24.51
C MET A 1 -9.20 51.34 -24.30
N LEU A 2 -8.27 50.96 -25.17
CA LEU A 2 -7.36 49.79 -25.15
C LEU A 2 -6.49 49.76 -23.86
N PRO A 3 -5.71 48.70 -23.51
CA PRO A 3 -5.06 47.70 -24.41
C PRO A 3 -5.16 46.21 -23.97
N THR A 4 -5.38 45.26 -24.90
CA THR A 4 -4.40 44.36 -25.60
C THR A 4 -3.50 43.49 -24.73
N PHE A 5 -3.69 42.16 -24.82
CA PHE A 5 -2.61 41.18 -24.71
C PHE A 5 -2.55 40.35 -26.00
N ALA A 6 -1.34 40.27 -26.54
CA ALA A 6 -1.01 39.79 -27.86
C ALA A 6 -0.87 38.25 -27.91
N PHE A 7 -1.45 37.67 -28.95
CA PHE A 7 -1.10 36.36 -29.50
C PHE A 7 0.34 36.40 -30.02
N LEU A 8 1.16 35.41 -29.65
CA LEU A 8 2.38 35.07 -30.37
C LEU A 8 2.46 33.56 -30.51
N LEU A 9 2.26 33.11 -31.76
CA LEU A 9 2.47 31.74 -32.21
C LEU A 9 3.91 31.32 -31.91
N ALA A 10 4.07 30.25 -31.13
CA ALA A 10 5.29 29.44 -31.13
C ALA A 10 5.02 28.19 -31.97
N THR A 11 5.78 28.07 -33.05
CA THR A 11 5.84 26.94 -33.98
C THR A 11 6.15 25.62 -33.26
N PHE A 12 5.29 24.63 -33.43
CA PHE A 12 5.53 23.23 -33.07
C PHE A 12 6.73 22.69 -33.86
N GLY A 13 7.86 22.54 -33.17
CA GLY A 13 8.93 21.64 -33.58
C GLY A 13 8.64 20.25 -33.02
N LEU A 14 8.23 19.34 -33.89
CA LEU A 14 8.13 17.91 -33.61
C LEU A 14 9.54 17.36 -33.31
N ALA A 15 9.91 17.31 -32.04
CA ALA A 15 10.94 16.40 -31.56
C ALA A 15 10.22 15.16 -30.99
N SER A 16 10.36 14.03 -31.68
CA SER A 16 9.87 12.74 -31.22
C SER A 16 10.61 12.35 -29.94
N ALA A 17 10.01 12.64 -28.79
CA ALA A 17 10.34 11.99 -27.53
C ALA A 17 9.94 10.51 -27.66
N GLN A 18 10.89 9.67 -28.08
CA GLN A 18 10.78 8.25 -27.82
C GLN A 18 10.80 8.08 -26.30
N SER A 19 9.64 7.69 -25.77
CA SER A 19 9.43 7.30 -24.39
C SER A 19 10.38 6.16 -24.02
N ALA A 20 11.46 6.47 -23.32
CA ALA A 20 12.09 5.48 -22.46
C ALA A 20 11.07 5.12 -21.37
N PRO A 21 10.81 3.83 -21.11
CA PRO A 21 9.91 3.44 -20.04
C PRO A 21 10.56 3.86 -18.72
N GLN A 22 10.09 4.96 -18.15
CA GLN A 22 10.30 5.24 -16.74
C GLN A 22 9.58 4.12 -15.99
N ALA A 23 10.34 3.14 -15.50
CA ALA A 23 9.91 2.34 -14.38
C ALA A 23 9.34 3.32 -13.36
N ARG A 24 8.08 3.14 -12.96
CA ARG A 24 7.49 3.90 -11.86
C ARG A 24 8.36 3.61 -10.64
N HIS A 25 9.35 4.45 -10.40
CA HIS A 25 9.99 4.53 -9.11
C HIS A 25 8.82 4.67 -8.13
N ALA A 26 8.80 3.83 -7.09
CA ALA A 26 8.21 4.28 -5.85
C ALA A 26 8.94 5.59 -5.56
N ALA A 27 8.26 6.72 -5.76
CA ALA A 27 8.85 7.99 -5.38
C ALA A 27 9.26 7.80 -3.92
N ALA A 28 10.54 8.03 -3.60
CA ALA A 28 10.96 8.11 -2.21
C ALA A 28 9.94 9.01 -1.50
N PRO A 29 9.41 8.62 -0.32
CA PRO A 29 8.41 9.41 0.37
C PRO A 29 8.89 10.86 0.42
N GLU A 30 8.09 11.80 -0.09
CA GLU A 30 8.51 13.19 -0.18
C GLU A 30 8.83 13.68 1.24
N GLU A 31 10.08 14.04 1.50
CA GLU A 31 10.49 14.51 2.80
C GLU A 31 9.84 15.87 3.08
N VAL A 32 9.40 16.08 4.32
CA VAL A 32 8.92 17.39 4.75
C VAL A 32 10.15 18.32 4.83
N PRO A 33 10.18 19.44 4.06
CA PRO A 33 11.38 20.25 3.96
C PRO A 33 11.92 20.68 5.33
N ASN A 34 13.22 20.46 5.51
CA ASN A 34 14.00 20.76 6.70
C ASN A 34 13.47 20.16 8.00
N SER A 35 12.64 19.12 7.96
CA SER A 35 11.96 18.62 9.15
C SER A 35 12.47 17.23 9.55
N PHE A 36 12.83 17.09 10.82
CA PHE A 36 13.48 15.88 11.34
C PHE A 36 12.88 15.46 12.67
N PHE A 37 12.70 14.16 12.84
CA PHE A 37 12.54 13.56 14.15
C PHE A 37 13.88 13.57 14.87
N VAL A 38 13.87 14.01 16.12
CA VAL A 38 14.98 13.92 17.07
C VAL A 38 14.49 13.07 18.24
N ARG A 39 14.88 11.80 18.22
CA ARG A 39 14.65 10.89 19.33
C ARG A 39 15.73 11.09 20.38
N LEU A 40 15.32 11.18 21.64
CA LEU A 40 16.22 11.37 22.76
C LEU A 40 16.32 10.10 23.60
N HIS A 41 17.47 9.90 24.24
CA HIS A 41 17.59 8.91 25.30
C HIS A 41 16.70 9.27 26.50
N ASN A 42 16.17 8.26 27.17
CA ASN A 42 15.34 8.43 28.38
C ASN A 42 16.13 8.93 29.61
N SER A 43 17.46 9.05 29.51
CA SER A 43 18.32 9.58 30.56
C SER A 43 19.53 10.29 29.96
N THR A 44 19.99 11.37 30.61
CA THR A 44 21.25 12.03 30.26
C THR A 44 22.46 11.19 30.68
N ALA A 45 23.55 11.22 29.92
CA ALA A 45 24.78 10.53 30.29
C ALA A 45 25.33 11.09 31.63
N ALA A 46 25.50 10.19 32.62
CA ALA A 46 26.13 10.37 33.93
C ALA A 46 25.59 11.51 34.84
N ASN A 47 24.84 11.13 35.87
CA ASN A 47 24.57 11.89 37.11
C ASN A 47 23.77 13.20 37.05
N SER A 48 23.18 13.57 35.90
CA SER A 48 22.31 14.74 35.84
C SER A 48 20.84 14.37 36.11
N ARG A 49 20.17 15.11 37.00
CA ARG A 49 18.70 15.11 37.16
C ARG A 49 18.01 15.98 36.08
N GLU A 50 18.74 16.47 35.08
CA GLU A 50 18.24 17.37 34.04
C GLU A 50 17.43 16.56 33.01
N ASP A 51 16.26 17.09 32.63
CA ASP A 51 15.42 16.55 31.55
C ASP A 51 16.23 16.56 30.24
N PRO A 52 16.37 15.42 29.52
CA PRO A 52 17.08 15.34 28.26
C PRO A 52 16.68 16.39 27.22
N LYS A 53 15.41 16.82 27.18
CA LYS A 53 14.95 17.88 26.27
C LYS A 53 15.52 19.24 26.66
N VAL A 54 15.58 19.55 27.95
CA VAL A 54 16.19 20.81 28.44
C VAL A 54 17.67 20.85 28.08
N SER A 55 18.39 19.74 28.30
CA SER A 55 19.80 19.61 27.90
C SER A 55 19.97 19.74 26.39
N PHE A 56 19.08 19.12 25.59
CA PHE A 56 19.06 19.24 24.14
C PHE A 56 18.92 20.70 23.69
N HIS A 57 17.90 21.43 24.17
CA HIS A 57 17.68 22.83 23.80
C HIS A 57 18.91 23.70 24.13
N ARG A 58 19.49 23.50 25.32
CA ARG A 58 20.72 24.20 25.74
C ARG A 58 21.90 23.90 24.82
N LYS A 59 22.13 22.63 24.48
CA LYS A 59 23.26 22.23 23.62
C LYS A 59 23.10 22.66 22.17
N CYS A 60 21.88 22.71 21.66
CA CYS A 60 21.61 23.32 20.36
C CYS A 60 21.97 24.82 20.37
N ALA A 61 21.59 25.55 21.42
CA ALA A 61 21.98 26.96 21.57
C ALA A 61 23.50 27.15 21.69
N GLU A 62 24.19 26.30 22.45
CA GLU A 62 25.66 26.30 22.57
C GLU A 62 26.35 26.02 21.22
N LYS A 63 25.76 25.17 20.39
CA LYS A 63 26.27 24.78 19.07
C LYS A 63 25.72 25.65 17.93
N ALA A 64 24.97 26.71 18.24
CA ALA A 64 24.34 27.62 17.28
C ALA A 64 23.41 26.94 16.26
N VAL A 65 22.76 25.83 16.64
CA VAL A 65 21.74 25.15 15.82
C VAL A 65 20.41 25.87 15.98
N ALA A 66 19.90 26.42 14.88
CA ALA A 66 18.64 27.16 14.85
C ALA A 66 17.50 26.28 14.31
N TYR A 67 16.40 26.19 15.04
CA TYR A 67 15.26 25.34 14.70
C TYR A 67 13.97 25.80 15.37
N ASP A 68 12.85 25.38 14.80
CA ASP A 68 11.52 25.49 15.39
C ASP A 68 11.03 24.09 15.81
N VAL A 69 10.41 23.98 16.98
CA VAL A 69 9.78 22.72 17.40
C VAL A 69 8.41 22.62 16.72
N ARG A 70 8.19 21.51 16.01
CA ARG A 70 6.89 21.17 15.40
C ARG A 70 6.02 20.40 16.40
N TYR A 71 6.58 19.37 17.01
CA TYR A 71 5.93 18.54 18.02
C TYR A 71 6.90 18.15 19.13
N GLU A 72 6.44 18.20 20.38
CA GLU A 72 7.13 17.57 21.50
C GLU A 72 6.43 16.28 21.91
N TYR A 73 7.23 15.24 22.16
CA TYR A 73 6.75 13.93 22.56
C TYR A 73 7.31 13.55 23.93
N ASN A 74 6.42 13.47 24.90
CA ASN A 74 6.77 13.43 26.33
C ASN A 74 6.72 12.03 26.94
N ASP A 75 6.37 11.01 26.16
CA ASP A 75 6.16 9.67 26.68
C ASP A 75 7.42 8.81 26.51
N SER A 76 8.14 8.60 27.61
CA SER A 76 9.40 7.84 27.64
C SER A 76 9.25 6.36 27.30
N GLU A 77 8.03 5.81 27.32
CA GLU A 77 7.77 4.40 26.98
C GLU A 77 7.39 4.20 25.51
N LEU A 78 7.11 5.29 24.80
CA LEU A 78 6.69 5.32 23.40
C LEU A 78 7.77 6.02 22.54
N PHE A 79 7.43 7.13 21.88
CA PHE A 79 8.42 7.99 21.20
C PHE A 79 8.74 9.17 22.10
N TYR A 80 9.99 9.25 22.58
CA TYR A 80 10.46 10.34 23.42
C TYR A 80 11.43 11.26 22.67
N GLY A 81 11.11 12.55 22.61
CA GLY A 81 11.88 13.53 21.85
C GLY A 81 11.01 14.59 21.20
N MET A 82 11.33 14.97 19.98
CA MET A 82 10.63 16.03 19.25
C MET A 82 10.73 15.87 17.73
N SER A 83 9.79 16.48 17.01
CA SER A 83 9.95 16.83 15.59
C SER A 83 10.36 18.30 15.52
N VAL A 84 11.42 18.60 14.77
CA VAL A 84 11.95 19.96 14.60
C VAL A 84 12.02 20.33 13.13
N ARG A 85 11.86 21.62 12.83
CA ARG A 85 12.18 22.22 11.54
C ARG A 85 13.48 23.00 11.68
N LEU A 86 14.53 22.55 11.02
CA LEU A 86 15.82 23.23 11.02
C LEU A 86 15.78 24.48 10.13
N ALA A 87 16.44 25.55 10.58
CA ALA A 87 16.71 26.69 9.71
C ALA A 87 17.69 26.30 8.58
N ASN A 88 18.57 25.34 8.86
CA ASN A 88 19.56 24.80 7.94
C ASN A 88 19.72 23.29 8.13
N ASP A 89 19.47 22.49 7.10
CA ASP A 89 19.55 21.03 7.16
C ASP A 89 20.95 20.50 7.47
N HIS A 90 21.97 21.32 7.22
CA HIS A 90 23.37 21.00 7.56
C HIS A 90 23.58 20.83 9.07
N ASP A 91 22.68 21.35 9.90
CA ASP A 91 22.76 21.20 11.36
C ASP A 91 22.41 19.77 11.83
N ILE A 92 21.91 18.89 10.95
CA ILE A 92 21.59 17.49 11.29
C ILE A 92 22.80 16.74 11.86
N GLU A 93 23.99 16.95 11.30
CA GLU A 93 25.22 16.32 11.80
C GLU A 93 25.59 16.87 13.16
N THR A 94 25.40 18.17 13.37
CA THR A 94 25.57 18.80 14.68
C THR A 94 24.61 18.20 15.72
N LEU A 95 23.35 17.95 15.35
CA LEU A 95 22.37 17.28 16.23
C LEU A 95 22.83 15.87 16.62
N LYS A 96 23.35 15.08 15.68
CA LYS A 96 23.88 13.73 15.95
C LYS A 96 25.05 13.73 16.94
N THR A 97 25.78 14.85 17.09
CA THR A 97 26.85 14.97 18.09
C THR A 97 26.37 15.29 19.51
N ILE A 98 25.07 15.56 19.70
CA ILE A 98 24.51 15.91 21.02
C ILE A 98 24.31 14.61 21.81
N PRO A 99 24.93 14.46 23.01
CA PRO A 99 24.89 13.21 23.78
C PRO A 99 23.51 12.69 24.16
N GLU A 100 22.49 13.54 24.21
CA GLU A 100 21.11 13.17 24.52
C GLU A 100 20.36 12.60 23.32
N VAL A 101 20.86 12.83 22.10
CA VAL A 101 20.22 12.41 20.86
C VAL A 101 20.56 10.94 20.58
N ASP A 102 19.52 10.10 20.56
CA ASP A 102 19.61 8.69 20.19
C ASP A 102 19.68 8.55 18.66
N ARG A 103 18.71 9.16 17.97
CA ARG A 103 18.56 9.09 16.50
C ARG A 103 17.97 10.38 15.94
N VAL A 104 18.41 10.72 14.73
CA VAL A 104 17.84 11.80 13.92
C VAL A 104 17.55 11.27 12.53
N PHE A 105 16.34 11.48 12.03
CA PHE A 105 15.90 11.02 10.71
C PHE A 105 14.80 11.94 10.16
N PRO A 106 14.61 12.01 8.83
CA PRO A 106 13.67 12.93 8.20
C PRO A 106 12.22 12.61 8.57
N VAL A 107 11.37 13.64 8.59
CA VAL A 107 9.90 13.49 8.62
C VAL A 107 9.41 13.34 7.19
N ARG A 108 8.58 12.33 6.89
CA ARG A 108 8.06 12.10 5.54
C ARG A 108 6.60 12.51 5.41
N TRP A 109 6.19 12.87 4.19
CA TRP A 109 4.79 13.00 3.80
C TRP A 109 4.18 11.63 3.50
N ILE A 110 2.97 11.43 4.00
CA ILE A 110 2.11 10.28 3.74
C ILE A 110 0.90 10.79 2.97
N GLN A 111 0.63 10.17 1.82
CA GLN A 111 -0.53 10.51 1.02
C GLN A 111 -1.80 10.06 1.71
N GLN A 112 -2.85 10.88 1.63
CA GLN A 112 -4.18 10.48 2.06
C GLN A 112 -4.66 9.28 1.22
N PRO A 113 -5.32 8.27 1.83
CA PRO A 113 -5.96 7.20 1.09
C PRO A 113 -6.92 7.75 0.02
N ASP A 114 -6.84 7.23 -1.19
CA ASP A 114 -7.71 7.65 -2.28
C ASP A 114 -9.16 7.25 -2.01
N VAL A 115 -10.06 8.24 -2.03
CA VAL A 115 -11.52 8.06 -1.88
C VAL A 115 -12.25 8.10 -3.23
N GLY A 116 -11.55 8.40 -4.32
CA GLY A 116 -12.15 8.72 -5.62
C GLY A 116 -11.33 8.22 -6.80
N GLY A 117 -11.73 7.07 -7.34
CA GLY A 117 -11.81 6.90 -8.79
C GLY A 117 -10.51 6.78 -9.61
N ASN A 118 -9.32 6.75 -9.01
CA ASN A 118 -8.15 6.21 -9.70
C ASN A 118 -8.06 4.69 -9.54
N PHE A 119 -9.14 4.00 -9.92
CA PHE A 119 -8.93 2.83 -10.76
C PHE A 119 -8.43 3.37 -12.10
N SER A 120 -7.14 3.74 -12.12
CA SER A 120 -6.42 3.91 -13.36
C SER A 120 -6.77 2.71 -14.22
N ALA A 121 -6.93 2.98 -15.52
CA ALA A 121 -7.04 2.00 -16.58
C ALA A 121 -5.78 1.08 -16.68
N SER A 122 -5.28 0.60 -15.56
CA SER A 122 -4.22 -0.35 -15.35
C SER A 122 -4.71 -1.60 -14.61
N ALA A 123 -5.96 -2.01 -14.85
CA ALA A 123 -6.19 -3.43 -15.08
C ALA A 123 -5.99 -3.71 -16.58
N PRO A 124 -4.78 -3.67 -17.18
CA PRO A 124 -4.67 -4.32 -18.46
C PRO A 124 -4.70 -5.82 -18.12
N SER A 125 -5.77 -6.47 -18.56
CA SER A 125 -6.09 -7.89 -18.38
C SER A 125 -6.53 -8.28 -16.96
N ILE A 126 -7.62 -9.00 -16.70
CA ILE A 126 -7.94 -10.38 -17.09
C ILE A 126 -8.74 -10.34 -18.39
N ARG A 127 -8.06 -10.02 -19.49
CA ARG A 127 -8.56 -10.16 -20.86
C ARG A 127 -8.59 -11.64 -21.29
N GLN A 128 -8.61 -12.56 -20.34
CA GLN A 128 -8.71 -13.98 -20.59
C GLN A 128 -9.79 -14.57 -19.67
N THR A 129 -10.97 -14.69 -20.28
CA THR A 129 -12.07 -15.59 -19.92
C THR A 129 -12.77 -15.35 -18.59
N LEU A 130 -13.60 -14.30 -18.52
CA LEU A 130 -14.71 -14.22 -17.57
C LEU A 130 -16.01 -13.77 -18.25
N HIS A 131 -16.42 -14.50 -19.30
CA HIS A 131 -17.84 -14.80 -19.49
C HIS A 131 -18.30 -15.85 -18.46
N ALA A 132 -17.92 -15.68 -17.19
CA ALA A 132 -18.57 -16.40 -16.11
C ALA A 132 -19.79 -15.56 -15.73
N SER A 133 -20.85 -15.62 -16.56
CA SER A 133 -22.17 -15.58 -15.96
C SER A 133 -22.14 -16.67 -14.91
N SER A 134 -22.27 -16.34 -13.63
CA SER A 134 -22.59 -17.40 -12.68
C SER A 134 -23.87 -18.03 -13.19
N ASN A 135 -23.82 -19.28 -13.65
CA ASN A 135 -25.02 -20.08 -13.90
C ASN A 135 -25.76 -20.41 -12.59
N ALA A 136 -25.31 -19.83 -11.46
CA ALA A 136 -26.00 -19.84 -10.20
C ALA A 136 -27.29 -19.00 -10.33
N PRO A 137 -28.45 -19.56 -9.96
CA PRO A 137 -29.70 -18.81 -9.96
C PRO A 137 -29.60 -17.63 -8.99
N HIS A 138 -29.67 -16.41 -9.53
CA HIS A 138 -29.65 -15.17 -8.75
C HIS A 138 -30.76 -15.17 -7.70
N LYS A 139 -30.42 -14.87 -6.45
CA LYS A 139 -31.36 -14.86 -5.33
C LYS A 139 -32.04 -13.49 -5.24
N ARG A 140 -33.36 -13.43 -5.44
CA ARG A 140 -34.15 -12.25 -5.06
C ARG A 140 -34.02 -12.05 -3.55
N ALA A 141 -33.48 -10.91 -3.13
CA ALA A 141 -33.44 -10.59 -1.71
C ALA A 141 -34.86 -10.34 -1.21
N ALA A 142 -35.21 -10.95 -0.08
CA ALA A 142 -36.50 -10.71 0.57
C ALA A 142 -36.58 -9.25 1.06
N PRO A 143 -37.78 -8.67 1.24
CA PRO A 143 -37.95 -7.43 1.98
C PRO A 143 -37.25 -7.53 3.35
N GLY A 144 -36.31 -6.62 3.65
CA GLY A 144 -35.45 -6.70 4.84
C GLY A 144 -34.12 -7.43 4.62
N ALA A 145 -33.59 -7.40 3.40
CA ALA A 145 -32.33 -8.04 3.01
C ALA A 145 -31.18 -7.77 4.01
N ASP A 146 -30.46 -8.83 4.36
CA ASP A 146 -29.25 -8.75 5.17
C ASP A 146 -28.08 -8.25 4.32
N LEU A 147 -27.80 -6.95 4.45
CA LEU A 147 -26.71 -6.25 3.76
C LEU A 147 -25.34 -6.52 4.37
N ASN A 148 -25.27 -7.35 5.41
CA ASN A 148 -24.06 -7.65 6.16
C ASN A 148 -23.35 -8.91 5.64
N SER A 149 -23.26 -9.09 4.32
CA SER A 149 -22.53 -10.20 3.69
C SER A 149 -21.10 -10.39 4.23
N PRO A 150 -20.32 -9.33 4.56
CA PRO A 150 -19.02 -9.49 5.22
C PRO A 150 -19.10 -10.25 6.55
N HIS A 151 -20.14 -10.03 7.37
CA HIS A 151 -20.27 -10.68 8.69
C HIS A 151 -20.52 -12.18 8.57
N ARG A 152 -21.21 -12.63 7.52
CA ARG A 152 -21.42 -14.07 7.27
C ARG A 152 -20.14 -14.77 6.80
N LEU A 153 -19.27 -14.07 6.06
CA LEU A 153 -17.98 -14.61 5.62
C LEU A 153 -17.04 -14.92 6.79
N THR A 154 -17.13 -14.14 7.87
CA THR A 154 -16.17 -14.16 8.99
C THR A 154 -16.77 -14.73 10.28
N GLY A 155 -18.09 -14.91 10.36
CA GLY A 155 -18.78 -15.38 11.57
C GLY A 155 -19.03 -14.29 12.62
N VAL A 156 -18.98 -13.01 12.25
CA VAL A 156 -19.35 -11.89 13.13
C VAL A 156 -20.86 -11.89 13.42
N ASP A 157 -21.67 -12.37 12.48
CA ASP A 157 -23.10 -12.59 12.68
C ASP A 157 -23.38 -13.55 13.85
N ALA A 158 -22.59 -14.63 13.97
CA ALA A 158 -22.65 -15.55 15.11
C ALA A 158 -22.22 -14.87 16.42
N ALA A 159 -21.22 -13.99 16.40
CA ALA A 159 -20.82 -13.21 17.57
C ALA A 159 -21.96 -12.29 18.05
N HIS A 160 -22.60 -11.57 17.12
CA HIS A 160 -23.73 -10.70 17.43
C HIS A 160 -24.93 -11.48 17.95
N ALA A 161 -25.22 -12.65 17.37
CA ALA A 161 -26.28 -13.55 17.84
C ALA A 161 -26.03 -14.05 19.27
N ALA A 162 -24.76 -14.20 19.67
CA ALA A 162 -24.36 -14.51 21.04
C ALA A 162 -24.34 -13.29 21.99
N GLY A 163 -24.72 -12.09 21.51
CA GLY A 163 -24.71 -10.85 22.28
C GLY A 163 -23.32 -10.20 22.43
N ILE A 164 -22.31 -10.71 21.72
CA ILE A 164 -20.94 -10.18 21.75
C ILE A 164 -20.84 -9.07 20.72
N ARG A 165 -20.74 -7.82 21.20
CA ARG A 165 -20.81 -6.60 20.35
C ARG A 165 -19.65 -5.63 20.58
N GLY A 166 -18.65 -5.99 21.39
CA GLY A 166 -17.46 -5.16 21.63
C GLY A 166 -17.59 -4.16 22.79
N ALA A 167 -18.55 -4.35 23.70
CA ALA A 167 -18.78 -3.43 24.81
C ALA A 167 -17.55 -3.31 25.73
N GLY A 168 -17.25 -2.09 26.18
CA GLY A 168 -16.12 -1.80 27.08
C GLY A 168 -14.76 -1.71 26.41
N VAL A 169 -14.67 -1.91 25.10
CA VAL A 169 -13.43 -1.74 24.32
C VAL A 169 -13.43 -0.38 23.63
N ARG A 170 -12.28 0.29 23.64
CA ARG A 170 -12.07 1.61 23.06
C ARG A 170 -11.18 1.51 21.82
N VAL A 171 -11.77 1.79 20.66
CA VAL A 171 -11.12 1.71 19.34
C VAL A 171 -10.77 3.12 18.88
N ALA A 172 -9.49 3.45 18.83
CA ALA A 172 -9.01 4.69 18.25
C ALA A 172 -8.73 4.55 16.75
N ILE A 173 -9.12 5.54 15.97
CA ILE A 173 -9.00 5.58 14.52
C ILE A 173 -8.11 6.78 14.18
N ILE A 174 -7.03 6.56 13.43
CA ILE A 174 -6.14 7.62 12.94
C ILE A 174 -6.41 7.79 11.44
N ASP A 175 -7.16 8.83 11.04
CA ASP A 175 -7.68 8.96 9.66
C ASP A 175 -8.01 10.42 9.28
N SER A 176 -8.86 10.66 8.28
CA SER A 176 -9.23 11.98 7.74
C SER A 176 -10.36 12.70 8.48
N GLY A 177 -10.76 12.18 9.65
CA GLY A 177 -11.86 12.68 10.45
C GLY A 177 -13.14 11.88 10.28
N VAL A 178 -14.19 12.31 10.98
CA VAL A 178 -15.48 11.59 11.00
C VAL A 178 -16.66 12.56 10.94
N ASP A 179 -17.66 12.28 10.11
CA ASP A 179 -18.97 12.93 10.21
C ASP A 179 -19.81 12.23 11.28
N TRP A 180 -19.48 12.47 12.55
CA TRP A 180 -20.15 11.85 13.70
C TRP A 180 -21.64 12.22 13.83
N ARG A 181 -22.11 13.22 13.05
CA ARG A 181 -23.53 13.58 12.95
C ARG A 181 -24.34 12.53 12.20
N HIS A 182 -23.68 11.60 11.51
CA HIS A 182 -24.33 10.49 10.84
C HIS A 182 -25.17 9.67 11.84
N PRO A 183 -26.47 9.46 11.62
CA PRO A 183 -27.34 8.76 12.60
C PRO A 183 -26.85 7.35 12.96
N ALA A 184 -26.29 6.63 11.98
CA ALA A 184 -25.69 5.32 12.22
C ALA A 184 -24.43 5.36 13.11
N LEU A 185 -23.83 6.52 13.32
CA LEU A 185 -22.72 6.76 14.26
C LEU A 185 -23.19 7.46 15.54
N GLY A 186 -24.48 7.40 15.86
CA GLY A 186 -25.08 7.96 17.08
C GLY A 186 -25.43 9.46 17.00
N GLY A 187 -24.97 10.19 15.99
CA GLY A 187 -25.38 11.58 15.74
C GLY A 187 -24.80 12.62 16.72
N CYS A 188 -23.81 12.26 17.54
CA CYS A 188 -23.17 13.16 18.50
C CYS A 188 -21.69 12.81 18.74
N PHE A 189 -20.94 13.73 19.34
CA PHE A 189 -19.53 13.58 19.70
C PHE A 189 -19.28 13.93 21.17
N GLY A 190 -18.42 13.16 21.83
CA GLY A 190 -18.01 13.35 23.22
C GLY A 190 -18.65 12.36 24.19
N ASP A 191 -18.53 12.65 25.49
CA ASP A 191 -18.99 11.75 26.56
C ASP A 191 -20.44 11.27 26.35
N GLY A 192 -20.64 9.95 26.36
CA GLY A 192 -21.95 9.31 26.16
C GLY A 192 -22.36 9.11 24.69
N CYS A 193 -21.55 9.53 23.73
CA CYS A 193 -21.76 9.28 22.30
C CYS A 193 -21.03 8.02 21.82
N LYS A 194 -21.40 7.52 20.62
CA LYS A 194 -20.67 6.42 19.95
C LYS A 194 -19.24 6.82 19.62
N VAL A 195 -19.06 8.02 19.04
CA VAL A 195 -17.75 8.65 18.87
C VAL A 195 -17.49 9.49 20.14
N SER A 196 -16.89 8.86 21.15
CA SER A 196 -16.82 9.43 22.50
C SER A 196 -15.56 10.25 22.77
N PHE A 197 -14.49 10.05 22.01
CA PHE A 197 -13.21 10.75 22.19
C PHE A 197 -12.53 11.03 20.85
N GLY A 198 -11.45 11.80 20.86
CA GLY A 198 -10.74 12.14 19.64
C GLY A 198 -10.19 13.56 19.62
N TYR A 199 -9.60 13.92 18.48
CA TYR A 199 -9.05 15.25 18.25
C TYR A 199 -8.78 15.50 16.77
N ASP A 200 -8.94 16.75 16.33
CA ASP A 200 -8.41 17.21 15.06
C ASP A 200 -7.01 17.78 15.24
N LEU A 201 -6.01 17.13 14.62
CA LEU A 201 -4.63 17.59 14.68
C LEU A 201 -4.29 18.60 13.58
N VAL A 202 -5.10 18.71 12.53
CA VAL A 202 -4.66 19.34 11.27
C VAL A 202 -5.61 20.39 10.71
N GLY A 203 -6.92 20.24 10.86
CA GLY A 203 -7.91 21.11 10.22
C GLY A 203 -8.11 20.84 8.72
N ASP A 204 -8.86 21.72 8.05
CA ASP A 204 -9.33 21.52 6.67
C ASP A 204 -8.31 21.91 5.60
N ASP A 205 -7.33 22.76 5.93
CA ASP A 205 -6.39 23.36 4.97
C ASP A 205 -4.96 22.78 5.05
N TYR A 206 -4.74 21.71 5.82
CA TYR A 206 -3.41 21.12 6.00
C TYR A 206 -2.96 20.29 4.80
N GLY A 207 -1.69 20.42 4.40
CA GLY A 207 -1.08 19.60 3.35
C GLY A 207 0.29 20.13 2.92
N ILE A 208 0.83 19.62 1.80
CA ILE A 208 2.15 20.04 1.29
C ILE A 208 2.20 21.55 1.03
N GLN A 209 1.15 22.11 0.42
CA GLN A 209 1.08 23.54 0.09
C GLN A 209 0.86 24.43 1.32
N ASN A 210 0.33 23.86 2.41
CA ASN A 210 0.09 24.57 3.67
C ASN A 210 0.40 23.63 4.86
N PRO A 211 1.68 23.48 5.22
CA PRO A 211 2.13 22.53 6.23
C PRO A 211 1.95 23.05 7.67
N VAL A 212 0.94 23.88 7.91
CA VAL A 212 0.63 24.49 9.20
C VAL A 212 -0.65 23.83 9.76
N PRO A 213 -0.56 23.03 10.83
CA PRO A 213 -1.73 22.39 11.42
C PRO A 213 -2.62 23.40 12.16
N ALA A 214 -3.94 23.19 12.11
CA ALA A 214 -4.94 23.96 12.82
C ALA A 214 -5.71 23.07 13.84
N PRO A 215 -5.07 22.65 14.94
CA PRO A 215 -5.63 21.66 15.85
C PRO A 215 -6.86 22.17 16.60
N LYS A 216 -7.87 21.32 16.78
CA LYS A 216 -9.09 21.60 17.56
C LYS A 216 -9.67 20.33 18.19
N PRO A 217 -10.48 20.45 19.26
CA PRO A 217 -11.05 19.29 19.97
C PRO A 217 -11.93 18.36 19.12
N ASP A 218 -12.68 18.92 18.17
CA ASP A 218 -13.68 18.20 17.40
C ASP A 218 -13.09 17.66 16.08
N PRO A 219 -13.06 16.32 15.86
CA PRO A 219 -12.56 15.69 14.65
C PRO A 219 -13.55 15.71 13.47
N LEU A 220 -14.63 16.50 13.56
CA LEU A 220 -15.65 16.62 12.51
C LEU A 220 -15.02 16.90 11.14
N THR A 221 -15.41 16.10 10.16
CA THR A 221 -15.15 16.35 8.74
C THR A 221 -16.42 16.12 7.95
N THR A 222 -16.70 16.99 6.99
CA THR A 222 -17.97 16.97 6.23
C THR A 222 -17.75 17.03 4.71
N CYS A 223 -16.50 17.19 4.29
CA CYS A 223 -16.11 17.23 2.88
C CYS A 223 -15.99 15.81 2.32
N LEU A 224 -16.17 15.67 1.00
CA LEU A 224 -16.09 14.39 0.30
C LEU A 224 -14.73 13.69 0.53
N GLY A 225 -13.64 14.44 0.38
CA GLY A 225 -12.29 13.91 0.58
C GLY A 225 -11.98 13.54 2.03
N GLY A 226 -12.67 14.11 3.01
CA GLY A 226 -12.64 13.67 4.41
C GLY A 226 -13.49 12.44 4.70
N GLY A 227 -14.20 11.88 3.72
CA GLY A 227 -15.16 10.81 3.93
C GLY A 227 -14.56 9.46 4.31
N HIS A 228 -13.28 9.23 4.01
CA HIS A 228 -12.58 7.97 4.32
C HIS A 228 -12.70 7.56 5.79
N GLY A 229 -12.36 8.45 6.72
CA GLY A 229 -12.46 8.15 8.16
C GLY A 229 -13.88 7.93 8.66
N THR A 230 -14.89 8.53 8.00
CA THR A 230 -16.31 8.24 8.27
C THR A 230 -16.68 6.83 7.84
N HIS A 231 -16.14 6.34 6.72
CA HIS A 231 -16.36 4.98 6.21
C HIS A 231 -15.71 3.93 7.11
N VAL A 232 -14.44 4.14 7.45
CA VAL A 232 -13.68 3.30 8.38
C VAL A 232 -14.36 3.21 9.75
N SER A 233 -14.88 4.34 10.28
CA SER A 233 -15.63 4.36 11.55
C SER A 233 -16.91 3.51 11.47
N GLY A 234 -17.60 3.57 10.34
CA GLY A 234 -18.83 2.79 10.10
C GLY A 234 -18.58 1.29 10.14
N ILE A 235 -17.52 0.81 9.49
CA ILE A 235 -17.14 -0.61 9.47
C ILE A 235 -16.95 -1.14 10.89
N ILE A 236 -16.37 -0.35 11.80
CA ILE A 236 -16.18 -0.76 13.19
C ILE A 236 -17.50 -0.74 13.95
N GLY A 237 -18.22 0.38 13.95
CA GLY A 237 -19.20 0.64 15.02
C GLY A 237 -20.55 1.22 14.60
N MET A 238 -20.93 1.17 13.31
CA MET A 238 -22.24 1.70 12.91
C MET A 238 -23.41 0.87 13.46
N GLU A 239 -24.53 1.53 13.72
CA GLU A 239 -25.85 0.91 13.93
C GLU A 239 -26.89 1.71 13.16
N ALA A 240 -27.20 1.27 11.94
CA ALA A 240 -28.15 1.99 11.08
C ALA A 240 -29.58 1.94 11.68
N PRO A 241 -30.31 3.06 11.74
CA PRO A 241 -31.69 3.04 12.24
C PRO A 241 -32.61 2.25 11.29
N ALA A 242 -33.25 1.20 11.82
CA ALA A 242 -34.02 0.21 11.05
C ALA A 242 -35.15 0.77 10.17
N ASN A 243 -35.74 1.92 10.54
CA ASN A 243 -36.91 2.50 9.85
C ASN A 243 -36.63 3.84 9.16
N GLU A 244 -35.38 4.32 9.14
CA GLU A 244 -35.07 5.68 8.66
C GLU A 244 -34.28 5.69 7.35
N THR A 245 -33.63 4.58 6.99
CA THR A 245 -32.78 4.51 5.79
C THR A 245 -33.01 3.21 5.03
N LEU A 246 -32.70 3.23 3.72
CA LEU A 246 -32.65 2.04 2.87
C LEU A 246 -31.71 0.95 3.42
N PHE A 247 -30.74 1.35 4.23
CA PHE A 247 -29.69 0.52 4.79
C PHE A 247 -29.86 0.26 6.29
N GLY A 248 -31.09 0.35 6.81
CA GLY A 248 -31.40 0.23 8.25
C GLY A 248 -31.03 -1.13 8.90
N SER A 249 -30.64 -2.15 8.12
CA SER A 249 -30.13 -3.42 8.64
C SER A 249 -28.59 -3.45 8.79
N LEU A 250 -27.87 -2.42 8.35
CA LEU A 250 -26.41 -2.37 8.45
C LEU A 250 -25.97 -2.13 9.89
N VAL A 251 -24.99 -2.92 10.30
CA VAL A 251 -24.33 -2.85 11.60
C VAL A 251 -22.82 -2.95 11.39
N GLY A 252 -22.00 -2.35 12.25
CA GLY A 252 -20.56 -2.50 12.24
C GLY A 252 -20.13 -3.83 12.88
N VAL A 253 -18.83 -4.14 12.84
CA VAL A 253 -18.29 -5.37 13.43
C VAL A 253 -18.44 -5.39 14.95
N ALA A 254 -18.12 -4.28 15.62
CA ALA A 254 -18.16 -4.09 17.08
C ALA A 254 -19.04 -2.88 17.44
N PRO A 255 -20.37 -2.97 17.24
CA PRO A 255 -21.29 -1.84 17.36
C PRO A 255 -21.45 -1.32 18.79
N ALA A 256 -21.03 -2.06 19.82
CA ALA A 256 -21.05 -1.60 21.22
C ALA A 256 -19.70 -1.04 21.70
N ALA A 257 -18.65 -1.08 20.86
CA ALA A 257 -17.37 -0.46 21.18
C ALA A 257 -17.48 1.08 21.18
N GLU A 258 -16.62 1.72 21.97
CA GLU A 258 -16.44 3.17 21.94
C GLU A 258 -15.45 3.54 20.85
N LEU A 259 -15.79 4.52 20.01
CA LEU A 259 -14.93 4.97 18.92
C LEU A 259 -14.25 6.28 19.29
N GLY A 260 -12.97 6.39 18.97
CA GLY A 260 -12.21 7.63 19.01
C GLY A 260 -11.67 8.00 17.64
N MET A 261 -11.78 9.26 17.23
CA MET A 261 -11.24 9.73 15.95
C MET A 261 -10.13 10.75 16.13
N TYR A 262 -8.93 10.44 15.63
CA TYR A 262 -7.79 11.35 15.54
C TYR A 262 -7.59 11.73 14.09
N ARG A 263 -8.08 12.92 13.75
CA ARG A 263 -8.00 13.44 12.39
C ARG A 263 -6.57 13.93 12.13
N VAL A 264 -5.89 13.25 11.22
CA VAL A 264 -4.52 13.55 10.78
C VAL A 264 -4.47 13.98 9.30
N PHE A 265 -5.51 13.73 8.52
CA PHE A 265 -5.64 14.28 7.16
C PHE A 265 -6.67 15.40 7.11
N SER A 266 -6.47 16.31 6.15
CA SER A 266 -7.44 17.33 5.79
C SER A 266 -8.46 16.79 4.77
N CYS A 267 -9.15 17.67 4.05
CA CYS A 267 -10.07 17.26 2.99
C CYS A 267 -9.38 16.73 1.72
N SER A 268 -8.07 16.94 1.55
CA SER A 268 -7.30 16.37 0.45
C SER A 268 -5.80 16.48 0.72
N GLY A 269 -5.01 15.60 0.09
CA GLY A 269 -3.57 15.77 0.00
C GLY A 269 -2.79 14.82 0.89
N TYR A 270 -1.96 15.36 1.78
CA TYR A 270 -0.95 14.62 2.51
C TYR A 270 -0.97 14.99 3.99
N THR A 271 -0.50 14.08 4.83
CA THR A 271 -0.14 14.38 6.21
C THR A 271 1.31 14.01 6.48
N SER A 272 1.91 14.57 7.51
CA SER A 272 3.30 14.25 7.87
C SER A 272 3.35 13.20 8.98
N GLU A 273 4.38 12.35 8.98
CA GLU A 273 4.53 11.29 9.98
C GLU A 273 4.51 11.82 11.42
N ASP A 274 5.02 13.03 11.66
CA ASP A 274 5.06 13.63 13.00
C ASP A 274 3.66 13.95 13.57
N VAL A 275 2.70 14.31 12.71
CA VAL A 275 1.27 14.43 13.03
C VAL A 275 0.69 13.06 13.39
N ILE A 276 1.02 12.02 12.61
CA ILE A 276 0.53 10.65 12.85
C ILE A 276 1.05 10.14 14.21
N VAL A 277 2.33 10.32 14.50
CA VAL A 277 2.95 9.97 15.80
C VAL A 277 2.27 10.72 16.95
N ALA A 278 1.95 12.00 16.77
CA ALA A 278 1.21 12.77 17.77
C ALA A 278 -0.20 12.21 18.02
N GLY A 279 -0.90 11.81 16.95
CA GLY A 279 -2.21 11.16 17.01
C GLY A 279 -2.17 9.82 17.74
N MET A 280 -1.22 8.95 17.40
CA MET A 280 -1.05 7.63 18.03
C MET A 280 -0.75 7.73 19.53
N GLN A 281 0.17 8.60 19.93
CA GLN A 281 0.48 8.77 21.35
C GLN A 281 -0.66 9.41 22.13
N ARG A 282 -1.45 10.27 21.47
CA ARG A 282 -2.67 10.80 22.09
C ARG A 282 -3.73 9.72 22.25
N ALA A 283 -3.96 8.89 21.24
CA ALA A 283 -4.84 7.73 21.32
C ALA A 283 -4.51 6.83 22.51
N ALA A 284 -3.22 6.53 22.71
CA ALA A 284 -2.76 5.76 23.85
C ALA A 284 -3.02 6.45 25.19
N ARG A 285 -2.72 7.75 25.32
CA ARG A 285 -3.00 8.53 26.53
C ARG A 285 -4.48 8.61 26.86
N ASP A 286 -5.30 8.73 25.83
CA ASP A 286 -6.74 8.81 25.95
C ASP A 286 -7.34 7.42 26.21
N GLY A 287 -6.54 6.34 26.29
CA GLY A 287 -6.91 5.02 26.79
C GLY A 287 -7.46 4.06 25.73
N ALA A 288 -6.96 4.10 24.50
CA ALA A 288 -7.33 3.15 23.45
C ALA A 288 -6.80 1.74 23.75
N ASP A 289 -7.61 0.71 23.47
CA ASP A 289 -7.18 -0.70 23.49
C ASP A 289 -6.58 -1.11 22.13
N VAL A 290 -7.08 -0.51 21.06
CA VAL A 290 -6.61 -0.75 19.69
C VAL A 290 -6.63 0.54 18.88
N ILE A 291 -5.59 0.73 18.07
CA ILE A 291 -5.44 1.81 17.11
C ILE A 291 -5.57 1.22 15.70
N SER A 292 -6.63 1.62 14.99
CA SER A 292 -6.88 1.29 13.59
C SER A 292 -6.27 2.34 12.68
N MET A 293 -5.36 1.93 11.79
CA MET A 293 -4.63 2.81 10.88
C MET A 293 -4.83 2.41 9.42
N SER A 294 -5.86 2.99 8.80
CA SER A 294 -6.17 2.79 7.38
C SER A 294 -5.38 3.75 6.48
N LEU A 295 -4.08 3.83 6.72
CA LEU A 295 -3.14 4.73 6.07
C LEU A 295 -1.78 4.07 5.96
N GLY A 296 -0.94 4.59 5.07
CA GLY A 296 0.47 4.21 5.02
C GLY A 296 1.19 4.72 3.78
N GLY A 297 2.51 4.78 3.87
CA GLY A 297 3.40 5.01 2.74
C GLY A 297 4.12 3.73 2.34
N ALA A 298 4.58 3.64 1.10
CA ALA A 298 5.38 2.50 0.65
C ALA A 298 6.59 2.30 1.57
N ALA A 299 6.83 1.05 1.97
CA ALA A 299 7.92 0.72 2.86
C ALA A 299 8.51 -0.65 2.53
N THR A 300 9.81 -0.73 2.71
CA THR A 300 10.62 -1.89 2.34
C THR A 300 11.03 -2.71 3.56
N TRP A 301 11.31 -2.06 4.69
CA TRP A 301 11.85 -2.71 5.88
C TRP A 301 10.94 -2.49 7.10
N GLY A 302 10.60 -3.58 7.80
CA GLY A 302 9.84 -3.52 9.05
C GLY A 302 10.62 -2.90 10.22
N LYS A 303 11.94 -2.94 10.13
CA LYS A 303 12.89 -2.42 11.12
C LYS A 303 13.76 -1.29 10.55
N ASP A 304 13.13 -0.40 9.77
CA ASP A 304 13.80 0.80 9.26
C ASP A 304 14.22 1.72 10.43
N PRO A 305 15.52 1.96 10.68
CA PRO A 305 15.97 2.86 11.73
C PRO A 305 15.56 4.32 11.48
N ALA A 306 15.19 4.67 10.25
CA ALA A 306 14.66 5.98 9.85
C ALA A 306 13.12 6.07 9.93
N SER A 307 12.46 5.06 10.49
CA SER A 307 11.00 5.07 10.75
C SER A 307 10.70 5.45 12.21
N PRO A 308 9.80 6.40 12.47
CA PRO A 308 9.38 6.71 13.84
C PRO A 308 8.47 5.63 14.45
N PHE A 309 7.92 4.75 13.62
CA PHE A 309 6.87 3.81 14.02
C PHE A 309 7.41 2.56 14.72
N TRP A 310 8.65 2.14 14.45
CA TRP A 310 9.18 0.88 14.99
C TRP A 310 9.12 0.85 16.51
N ASP A 311 9.81 1.76 17.20
CA ASP A 311 9.82 1.78 18.66
C ASP A 311 8.47 2.19 19.25
N LEU A 312 7.75 3.09 18.58
CA LEU A 312 6.45 3.58 19.02
C LEU A 312 5.46 2.43 19.13
N ILE A 313 5.34 1.61 18.08
CA ILE A 313 4.39 0.49 18.04
C ILE A 313 4.81 -0.61 19.02
N ALA A 314 6.11 -0.89 19.13
CA ALA A 314 6.61 -1.80 20.16
C ALA A 314 6.26 -1.33 21.58
N GLY A 315 6.35 -0.01 21.84
CA GLY A 315 5.94 0.60 23.11
C GLY A 315 4.43 0.53 23.37
N LEU A 316 3.61 0.80 22.35
CA LEU A 316 2.15 0.71 22.41
C LEU A 316 1.72 -0.71 22.77
N LYS A 317 2.28 -1.70 22.10
CA LYS A 317 2.00 -3.12 22.36
C LYS A 317 2.36 -3.54 23.79
N ARG A 318 3.51 -3.11 24.32
CA ARG A 318 3.89 -3.35 25.74
C ARG A 318 2.90 -2.74 26.74
N ARG A 319 2.22 -1.65 26.36
CA ARG A 319 1.16 -1.03 27.15
C ARG A 319 -0.22 -1.66 26.96
N GLY A 320 -0.32 -2.72 26.16
CA GLY A 320 -1.59 -3.37 25.85
C GLY A 320 -2.41 -2.68 24.76
N VAL A 321 -1.81 -1.74 24.01
CA VAL A 321 -2.47 -1.05 22.90
C VAL A 321 -2.09 -1.72 21.58
N ALA A 322 -3.04 -2.38 20.94
CA ALA A 322 -2.82 -3.01 19.64
C ALA A 322 -2.74 -1.97 18.52
N VAL A 323 -1.94 -2.24 17.48
CA VAL A 323 -1.94 -1.45 16.24
C VAL A 323 -2.28 -2.37 15.08
N VAL A 324 -3.37 -2.04 14.38
CA VAL A 324 -3.83 -2.76 13.19
C VAL A 324 -3.72 -1.80 12.01
N ALA A 325 -3.03 -2.21 10.95
CA ALA A 325 -2.69 -1.31 9.84
C ALA A 325 -2.88 -1.97 8.46
N ALA A 326 -3.28 -1.15 7.50
CA ALA A 326 -3.56 -1.56 6.13
C ALA A 326 -2.27 -1.97 5.40
N ALA A 327 -2.23 -3.16 4.80
CA ALA A 327 -1.04 -3.63 4.08
C ALA A 327 -0.65 -2.74 2.88
N GLY A 328 -1.62 -2.03 2.29
CA GLY A 328 -1.46 -1.18 1.11
C GLY A 328 -2.27 -1.69 -0.09
N ASN A 329 -2.40 -0.87 -1.14
CA ASN A 329 -3.23 -1.16 -2.31
C ASN A 329 -2.44 -1.25 -3.63
N THR A 330 -1.17 -1.69 -3.59
CA THR A 330 -0.25 -1.76 -4.74
C THR A 330 0.06 -3.20 -5.17
N GLY A 331 -0.79 -4.17 -4.84
CA GLY A 331 -0.58 -5.59 -5.17
C GLY A 331 -0.44 -5.88 -6.66
N GLU A 332 -1.05 -5.06 -7.52
CA GLU A 332 -0.89 -5.15 -8.98
C GLU A 332 0.45 -4.59 -9.49
N SER A 333 1.24 -3.92 -8.64
CA SER A 333 2.49 -3.27 -9.06
C SER A 333 3.70 -4.18 -8.95
N THR A 334 3.83 -4.95 -7.86
CA THR A 334 4.85 -5.99 -7.66
C THR A 334 4.68 -6.60 -6.26
N PRO A 335 5.01 -7.89 -6.05
CA PRO A 335 5.20 -8.41 -4.70
C PRO A 335 6.34 -7.72 -3.94
N PHE A 336 6.42 -7.97 -2.62
CA PHE A 336 7.35 -7.32 -1.68
C PHE A 336 7.12 -5.82 -1.50
N TYR A 337 5.92 -5.36 -1.83
CA TYR A 337 5.55 -3.96 -1.76
C TYR A 337 4.46 -3.78 -0.72
N LEU A 338 4.86 -3.41 0.49
CA LEU A 338 3.98 -3.22 1.66
C LEU A 338 3.99 -1.76 2.12
N SER A 339 3.09 -1.41 3.02
CA SER A 339 3.03 -0.08 3.62
C SER A 339 3.65 -0.03 5.03
N SER A 340 4.19 1.13 5.42
CA SER A 340 4.42 1.50 6.82
C SER A 340 3.23 2.34 7.30
N PRO A 341 2.65 2.03 8.49
CA PRO A 341 3.22 1.22 9.57
C PRO A 341 2.91 -0.29 9.53
N ALA A 342 2.18 -0.82 8.55
CA ALA A 342 1.79 -2.23 8.55
C ALA A 342 2.99 -3.21 8.53
N ILE A 343 4.07 -2.84 7.85
CA ILE A 343 5.31 -3.63 7.77
C ILE A 343 6.03 -3.77 9.12
N ILE A 344 5.75 -2.90 10.11
CA ILE A 344 6.39 -2.94 11.43
C ILE A 344 6.04 -4.28 12.13
N PRO A 345 7.01 -5.02 12.70
CA PRO A 345 6.79 -6.35 13.26
C PRO A 345 5.65 -6.43 14.29
N ASP A 346 5.55 -5.43 15.17
CA ASP A 346 4.56 -5.40 16.27
C ASP A 346 3.18 -4.85 15.84
N ALA A 347 3.02 -4.40 14.60
CA ALA A 347 1.71 -4.07 14.02
C ALA A 347 1.09 -5.31 13.35
N LEU A 348 -0.23 -5.43 13.38
CA LEU A 348 -0.95 -6.45 12.61
C LEU A 348 -1.30 -5.90 11.22
N ALA A 349 -0.63 -6.44 10.19
CA ALA A 349 -0.85 -6.05 8.79
C ALA A 349 -2.04 -6.80 8.17
N VAL A 350 -2.95 -6.06 7.53
CA VAL A 350 -4.22 -6.60 7.02
C VAL A 350 -4.32 -6.53 5.49
N ALA A 351 -4.52 -7.69 4.87
CA ALA A 351 -4.90 -7.86 3.46
C ALA A 351 -6.41 -7.69 3.22
N SER A 352 -6.79 -7.43 1.97
CA SER A 352 -8.18 -7.23 1.57
C SER A 352 -8.77 -8.47 0.88
N VAL A 353 -9.97 -8.85 1.30
CA VAL A 353 -10.80 -9.89 0.70
C VAL A 353 -12.04 -9.24 0.07
N GLU A 354 -12.42 -9.72 -1.10
CA GLU A 354 -13.61 -9.25 -1.81
C GLU A 354 -14.88 -9.66 -1.04
N ASN A 355 -15.81 -8.72 -0.90
CA ASN A 355 -17.11 -9.00 -0.32
C ASN A 355 -17.89 -9.98 -1.20
N SER A 356 -18.79 -10.78 -0.63
CA SER A 356 -19.52 -11.79 -1.39
C SER A 356 -20.70 -11.24 -2.16
N GLU A 357 -21.34 -10.17 -1.70
CA GLU A 357 -22.60 -9.68 -2.26
C GLU A 357 -22.71 -8.15 -2.19
N PHE A 358 -23.41 -7.55 -3.16
CA PHE A 358 -23.69 -6.11 -3.20
C PHE A 358 -25.11 -5.81 -3.72
N PRO A 359 -25.71 -4.66 -3.39
CA PRO A 359 -27.13 -4.40 -3.67
C PRO A 359 -27.38 -3.80 -5.06
N THR A 360 -27.99 -4.55 -5.98
CA THR A 360 -28.50 -4.07 -7.28
C THR A 360 -30.00 -3.75 -7.24
N TYR A 361 -30.58 -3.22 -8.32
CA TYR A 361 -32.02 -2.94 -8.43
C TYR A 361 -32.58 -3.38 -9.79
N GLU A 362 -33.88 -3.69 -9.84
CA GLU A 362 -34.57 -4.07 -11.08
C GLU A 362 -35.05 -2.85 -11.88
N VAL A 363 -34.97 -2.94 -13.20
CA VAL A 363 -35.67 -2.08 -14.16
C VAL A 363 -36.43 -2.94 -15.16
N ARG A 364 -37.66 -2.55 -15.50
CA ARG A 364 -38.48 -3.29 -16.48
C ARG A 364 -38.65 -2.50 -17.77
N ASP A 365 -38.56 -3.17 -18.90
CA ASP A 365 -38.89 -2.57 -20.19
C ASP A 365 -40.39 -2.64 -20.51
N ALA A 366 -40.76 -2.09 -21.67
CA ALA A 366 -42.14 -2.06 -22.14
C ALA A 366 -42.73 -3.45 -22.46
N ALA A 367 -41.90 -4.48 -22.67
CA ALA A 367 -42.33 -5.87 -22.85
C ALA A 367 -42.54 -6.59 -21.51
N GLY A 368 -42.17 -5.96 -20.40
CA GLY A 368 -42.22 -6.54 -19.05
C GLY A 368 -41.01 -7.40 -18.69
N GLU A 369 -40.00 -7.44 -19.57
CA GLU A 369 -38.72 -8.09 -19.30
C GLU A 369 -37.98 -7.33 -18.19
N SER A 370 -37.31 -8.08 -17.33
CA SER A 370 -36.61 -7.53 -16.16
C SER A 370 -35.12 -7.50 -16.45
N HIS A 371 -34.53 -6.33 -16.26
CA HIS A 371 -33.09 -6.06 -16.34
C HIS A 371 -32.62 -5.59 -14.96
N ARG A 372 -31.32 -5.62 -14.68
CA ARG A 372 -30.75 -5.12 -13.43
C ARG A 372 -29.76 -4.00 -13.66
N TYR A 373 -29.72 -3.06 -12.71
CA TYR A 373 -28.70 -2.04 -12.66
C TYR A 373 -27.99 -2.00 -11.31
N GLY A 374 -26.68 -1.78 -11.36
CA GLY A 374 -25.82 -1.52 -10.21
C GLY A 374 -25.88 -0.05 -9.85
N SER A 375 -26.31 0.25 -8.63
CA SER A 375 -26.36 1.60 -8.08
C SER A 375 -26.43 1.51 -6.56
N LEU A 376 -25.89 2.49 -5.84
CA LEU A 376 -26.02 2.55 -4.39
C LEU A 376 -27.47 2.81 -3.96
N TYR A 377 -28.11 3.79 -4.59
CA TYR A 377 -29.50 4.15 -4.36
C TYR A 377 -30.37 3.80 -5.58
N PRO A 378 -31.64 3.42 -5.40
CA PRO A 378 -32.52 3.21 -6.53
C PRO A 378 -32.79 4.54 -7.26
N PHE A 379 -33.11 4.46 -8.54
CA PHE A 379 -33.61 5.62 -9.29
C PHE A 379 -34.96 6.10 -8.73
N PRO A 380 -35.34 7.37 -9.02
CA PRO A 380 -36.69 7.85 -8.72
C PRO A 380 -37.74 6.94 -9.34
N SER A 381 -38.81 6.65 -8.59
CA SER A 381 -39.89 5.81 -9.10
C SER A 381 -40.62 6.49 -10.24
N GLY A 382 -40.71 5.81 -11.38
CA GLY A 382 -41.41 6.32 -12.54
C GLY A 382 -41.24 5.47 -13.78
N ASN A 383 -41.90 5.91 -14.85
CA ASN A 383 -41.79 5.35 -16.19
C ASN A 383 -41.18 6.42 -17.10
N TYR A 384 -39.98 6.17 -17.61
CA TYR A 384 -39.20 7.15 -18.37
C TYR A 384 -38.96 6.68 -19.79
N THR A 385 -38.81 7.62 -20.71
CA THR A 385 -38.41 7.32 -22.09
C THR A 385 -36.89 7.16 -22.16
N ALA A 386 -36.40 6.02 -22.63
CA ALA A 386 -34.97 5.82 -22.86
C ALA A 386 -34.51 6.51 -24.16
N VAL A 387 -33.36 7.18 -24.11
CA VAL A 387 -32.75 7.92 -25.22
C VAL A 387 -31.24 7.69 -25.29
N LEU A 388 -30.63 7.82 -26.47
CA LEU A 388 -29.20 7.54 -26.69
C LEU A 388 -28.42 8.80 -27.05
N THR A 389 -27.21 8.93 -26.51
CA THR A 389 -26.20 9.87 -27.02
C THR A 389 -25.42 9.26 -28.20
N GLY A 390 -25.05 10.10 -29.17
CA GLY A 390 -24.33 9.68 -30.37
C GLY A 390 -25.19 9.25 -31.57
N ASN A 391 -24.58 9.20 -32.75
CA ASN A 391 -25.26 8.84 -34.02
C ASN A 391 -25.26 7.33 -34.32
N GLY A 392 -24.93 6.48 -33.35
CA GLY A 392 -24.84 5.02 -33.52
C GLY A 392 -23.61 4.52 -34.29
N THR A 393 -22.67 5.40 -34.68
CA THR A 393 -21.35 4.98 -35.20
C THR A 393 -20.38 4.84 -34.04
N ALA A 394 -19.69 3.69 -33.96
CA ALA A 394 -18.85 3.30 -32.82
C ALA A 394 -17.63 4.22 -32.61
N ARG A 395 -17.83 5.40 -32.01
CA ARG A 395 -16.74 6.10 -31.33
C ARG A 395 -16.56 5.49 -29.95
N THR A 396 -15.32 5.20 -29.60
CA THR A 396 -14.92 4.70 -28.27
C THR A 396 -14.97 5.79 -27.19
N GLU A 397 -15.57 6.96 -27.46
CA GLU A 397 -15.44 8.18 -26.65
C GLU A 397 -16.78 8.82 -26.23
N PHE A 398 -17.93 8.15 -26.45
CA PHE A 398 -19.23 8.77 -26.20
C PHE A 398 -19.46 9.19 -24.75
N GLY A 399 -20.04 10.38 -24.59
CA GLY A 399 -20.45 10.94 -23.30
C GLY A 399 -19.33 11.70 -22.58
N CYS A 400 -18.16 11.85 -23.20
CA CYS A 400 -17.01 12.55 -22.62
C CYS A 400 -17.00 14.04 -22.96
N LEU A 401 -17.72 14.44 -24.01
CA LEU A 401 -17.74 15.80 -24.53
C LEU A 401 -19.16 16.34 -24.57
N ALA A 402 -19.34 17.64 -24.35
CA ALA A 402 -20.66 18.28 -24.45
C ALA A 402 -21.28 18.11 -25.86
N GLU A 403 -20.42 18.08 -26.89
CA GLU A 403 -20.76 17.85 -28.30
C GLU A 403 -21.56 16.56 -28.52
N ASP A 404 -21.31 15.53 -27.71
CA ASP A 404 -21.97 14.22 -27.82
C ASP A 404 -23.49 14.30 -27.55
N TYR A 405 -23.94 15.39 -26.91
CA TYR A 405 -25.32 15.60 -26.47
C TYR A 405 -26.09 16.58 -27.36
N GLU A 406 -25.40 17.44 -28.12
CA GLU A 406 -26.02 18.53 -28.88
C GLU A 406 -27.10 18.02 -29.86
N GLY A 407 -26.76 17.03 -30.68
CA GLY A 407 -27.70 16.45 -31.63
C GLY A 407 -28.86 15.70 -30.98
N LEU A 408 -28.67 15.11 -29.79
CA LEU A 408 -29.75 14.48 -29.04
C LEU A 408 -30.72 15.55 -28.50
N LEU A 409 -30.18 16.61 -27.89
CA LEU A 409 -30.99 17.66 -27.25
C LEU A 409 -31.92 18.36 -28.26
N GLU A 410 -31.52 18.48 -29.53
CA GLU A 410 -32.38 18.99 -30.60
C GLU A 410 -33.63 18.12 -30.87
N THR A 411 -33.58 16.83 -30.54
CA THR A 411 -34.68 15.88 -30.78
C THR A 411 -35.65 15.73 -29.60
N LEU A 412 -35.23 16.15 -28.40
CA LEU A 412 -36.02 16.01 -27.18
C LEU A 412 -36.97 17.20 -27.01
N THR A 413 -38.15 16.95 -26.43
CA THR A 413 -39.14 18.00 -26.16
C THR A 413 -39.64 17.91 -24.73
N GLY A 414 -39.88 19.05 -24.09
CA GLY A 414 -40.37 19.12 -22.71
C GLY A 414 -39.28 18.93 -21.65
N ASP A 415 -39.68 18.50 -20.45
CA ASP A 415 -38.78 18.35 -19.30
C ASP A 415 -37.92 17.08 -19.43
N LEU A 416 -36.59 17.28 -19.42
CA LEU A 416 -35.57 16.22 -19.50
C LEU A 416 -35.67 15.22 -18.35
N SER A 417 -36.30 15.56 -17.23
CA SER A 417 -36.55 14.64 -16.12
C SER A 417 -37.43 13.43 -16.49
N ASN A 418 -38.18 13.50 -17.60
CA ASN A 418 -39.00 12.41 -18.14
C ASN A 418 -38.20 11.37 -18.95
N TYR A 419 -36.91 11.63 -19.18
CA TYR A 419 -36.03 10.80 -19.98
C TYR A 419 -34.98 10.09 -19.12
N VAL A 420 -34.55 8.92 -19.57
CA VAL A 420 -33.38 8.20 -19.08
C VAL A 420 -32.37 8.17 -20.22
N LEU A 421 -31.22 8.80 -20.02
CA LEU A 421 -30.13 8.74 -20.97
C LEU A 421 -29.43 7.40 -20.86
N VAL A 422 -29.23 6.72 -21.98
CA VAL A 422 -28.46 5.49 -22.09
C VAL A 422 -27.17 5.79 -22.86
N VAL A 423 -26.02 5.49 -22.26
CA VAL A 423 -24.69 5.81 -22.81
C VAL A 423 -23.88 4.52 -22.98
N ARG A 424 -23.31 4.31 -24.18
CA ARG A 424 -22.37 3.22 -24.41
C ARG A 424 -21.03 3.55 -23.78
N ARG A 425 -20.50 2.63 -22.98
CA ARG A 425 -19.18 2.81 -22.37
C ARG A 425 -18.08 2.78 -23.43
N GLY A 426 -17.11 3.67 -23.23
CA GLY A 426 -15.86 3.74 -23.95
C GLY A 426 -14.70 3.92 -22.95
N TRP A 427 -13.61 4.56 -23.36
CA TRP A 427 -12.49 4.87 -22.44
C TRP A 427 -12.82 6.00 -21.43
N CYS A 428 -13.96 6.67 -21.60
CA CYS A 428 -14.40 7.76 -20.75
C CYS A 428 -14.67 7.27 -19.30
N PRO A 429 -14.07 7.88 -18.27
CA PRO A 429 -14.40 7.56 -16.88
C PRO A 429 -15.89 7.82 -16.60
N LEU A 430 -16.55 6.91 -15.87
CA LEU A 430 -17.97 7.03 -15.55
C LEU A 430 -18.32 8.34 -14.84
N SER A 431 -17.43 8.85 -13.98
CA SER A 431 -17.57 10.15 -13.32
C SER A 431 -17.64 11.29 -14.31
N VAL A 432 -16.81 11.27 -15.34
CA VAL A 432 -16.81 12.27 -16.40
C VAL A 432 -18.10 12.16 -17.22
N THR A 433 -18.47 10.96 -17.65
CA THR A 433 -19.72 10.74 -18.41
C THR A 433 -20.94 11.26 -17.66
N GLN A 434 -21.06 10.93 -16.38
CA GLN A 434 -22.20 11.37 -15.58
C GLN A 434 -22.17 12.87 -15.29
N GLN A 435 -20.99 13.47 -15.05
CA GLN A 435 -20.85 14.91 -14.86
C GLN A 435 -21.25 15.70 -16.12
N VAL A 436 -20.77 15.28 -17.29
CA VAL A 436 -21.09 15.94 -18.56
C VAL A 436 -22.58 15.77 -18.89
N ALA A 437 -23.16 14.58 -18.70
CA ALA A 437 -24.59 14.36 -18.88
C ALA A 437 -25.45 15.22 -17.93
N THR A 438 -25.04 15.34 -16.67
CA THR A 438 -25.72 16.18 -15.66
C THR A 438 -25.61 17.67 -16.01
N ALA A 439 -24.44 18.12 -16.49
CA ALA A 439 -24.24 19.49 -16.96
C ALA A 439 -25.15 19.82 -18.17
N ASN A 440 -25.54 18.80 -18.95
CA ASN A 440 -26.51 18.91 -20.05
C ASN A 440 -27.97 18.67 -19.62
N GLY A 441 -28.26 18.63 -18.31
CA GLY A 441 -29.62 18.60 -17.75
C GLY A 441 -30.25 17.21 -17.57
N PHE A 442 -29.52 16.13 -17.85
CA PHE A 442 -30.00 14.78 -17.55
C PHE A 442 -29.88 14.46 -16.05
N THR A 443 -30.89 13.77 -15.52
CA THR A 443 -30.95 13.39 -14.08
C THR A 443 -30.98 11.88 -13.85
N LYS A 444 -30.96 11.08 -14.93
CA LYS A 444 -31.07 9.63 -14.93
C LYS A 444 -30.23 9.09 -16.07
N ILE A 445 -29.09 8.50 -15.74
CA ILE A 445 -28.06 8.11 -16.71
C ILE A 445 -27.76 6.63 -16.50
N LEU A 446 -28.05 5.80 -17.50
CA LEU A 446 -27.67 4.40 -17.53
C LEU A 446 -26.47 4.25 -18.45
N THR A 447 -25.35 3.80 -17.89
CA THR A 447 -24.24 3.30 -18.70
C THR A 447 -24.41 1.80 -18.90
N PHE A 448 -23.86 1.28 -19.98
CA PHE A 448 -23.72 -0.15 -20.15
C PHE A 448 -22.31 -0.44 -20.67
N PRO A 449 -21.72 -1.58 -20.30
CA PRO A 449 -20.33 -1.87 -20.56
C PRO A 449 -20.06 -2.20 -22.03
N ASP A 450 -18.80 -2.03 -22.46
CA ASP A 450 -18.33 -2.66 -23.71
C ASP A 450 -18.35 -4.19 -23.50
N PRO A 451 -18.63 -5.04 -24.51
CA PRO A 451 -18.53 -6.50 -24.44
C PRO A 451 -17.32 -7.11 -23.71
N ASP A 452 -16.24 -6.34 -23.52
CA ASP A 452 -15.00 -6.76 -22.88
C ASP A 452 -14.84 -6.29 -21.40
N SER A 453 -15.88 -5.75 -20.74
CA SER A 453 -15.77 -5.26 -19.35
C SER A 453 -15.99 -6.35 -18.29
N ASP A 454 -15.09 -6.38 -17.30
CA ASP A 454 -15.21 -7.19 -16.09
C ASP A 454 -16.27 -6.58 -15.13
N ASN A 455 -17.02 -7.44 -14.44
CA ASN A 455 -18.17 -7.18 -13.55
C ASN A 455 -18.84 -5.79 -13.68
N ILE A 456 -19.73 -5.72 -14.66
CA ILE A 456 -20.62 -4.64 -15.07
C ILE A 456 -21.27 -3.81 -13.96
N PHE A 457 -21.53 -4.35 -12.76
CA PHE A 457 -22.32 -3.64 -11.75
C PHE A 457 -21.46 -2.86 -10.77
N LEU A 458 -20.27 -3.36 -10.43
CA LEU A 458 -19.33 -2.71 -9.50
C LEU A 458 -19.02 -1.28 -9.95
N GLU A 459 -18.98 -1.08 -11.26
CA GLU A 459 -18.70 0.21 -11.86
C GLU A 459 -19.83 1.24 -11.65
N GLY A 460 -21.08 0.78 -11.54
CA GLY A 460 -22.24 1.61 -11.24
C GLY A 460 -22.21 2.24 -9.83
N TYR A 461 -21.30 1.78 -8.96
CA TYR A 461 -21.10 2.32 -7.61
C TYR A 461 -19.90 3.28 -7.52
N MET A 462 -19.15 3.48 -8.61
CA MET A 462 -17.90 4.27 -8.62
C MET A 462 -18.10 5.79 -8.53
N VAL A 463 -19.35 6.28 -8.47
CA VAL A 463 -19.64 7.72 -8.37
C VAL A 463 -20.92 7.97 -7.57
N PRO A 464 -20.88 8.78 -6.49
CA PRO A 464 -22.05 9.10 -5.68
C PRO A 464 -22.79 10.32 -6.24
N LEU A 465 -23.06 10.36 -7.55
CA LEU A 465 -23.99 11.38 -8.05
C LEU A 465 -25.39 10.97 -7.58
N VAL A 466 -25.70 11.39 -6.38
CA VAL A 466 -27.01 11.29 -5.79
C VAL A 466 -27.68 12.66 -5.86
N SER A 467 -28.99 12.66 -6.06
CA SER A 467 -29.81 13.86 -5.97
C SER A 467 -30.68 13.78 -4.74
N VAL A 468 -30.95 14.94 -4.12
CA VAL A 468 -31.90 15.05 -3.02
C VAL A 468 -33.20 15.63 -3.58
N THR A 469 -34.26 14.84 -3.54
CA THR A 469 -35.58 15.27 -3.99
C THR A 469 -36.19 16.31 -3.04
N GLY A 470 -37.23 17.03 -3.47
CA GLY A 470 -37.87 18.08 -2.65
C GLY A 470 -38.46 17.59 -1.31
N ASN A 471 -38.65 16.28 -1.13
CA ASN A 471 -39.06 15.64 0.13
C ASN A 471 -37.88 15.03 0.92
N GLY A 472 -36.63 15.35 0.55
CA GLY A 472 -35.42 14.90 1.27
C GLY A 472 -34.96 13.47 0.95
N THR A 473 -35.52 12.80 -0.05
CA THR A 473 -35.09 11.44 -0.44
C THR A 473 -33.85 11.49 -1.30
N ILE A 474 -32.86 10.66 -0.98
CA ILE A 474 -31.65 10.48 -1.78
C ILE A 474 -31.94 9.46 -2.88
N VAL A 475 -31.64 9.82 -4.13
CA VAL A 475 -31.85 8.98 -5.32
C VAL A 475 -30.61 8.97 -6.18
N SER A 476 -30.35 7.88 -6.90
CA SER A 476 -29.22 7.84 -7.83
C SER A 476 -29.50 8.64 -9.11
N VAL A 477 -28.45 9.25 -9.65
CA VAL A 477 -28.42 9.96 -10.95
C VAL A 477 -27.77 9.10 -12.04
N GLY A 478 -26.99 8.08 -11.67
CA GLY A 478 -26.21 7.24 -12.57
C GLY A 478 -26.15 5.77 -12.14
N ALA A 479 -26.22 4.84 -13.09
CA ALA A 479 -26.10 3.40 -12.82
C ALA A 479 -25.55 2.62 -14.03
N THR A 480 -25.11 1.38 -13.82
CA THR A 480 -24.64 0.50 -14.90
C THR A 480 -25.52 -0.75 -15.02
N LEU A 481 -25.93 -1.09 -16.25
CA LEU A 481 -26.91 -2.15 -16.54
C LEU A 481 -26.26 -3.46 -17.04
N ASP A 482 -26.92 -4.60 -16.80
CA ASP A 482 -26.49 -5.94 -17.24
C ASP A 482 -26.89 -6.42 -18.62
N ALA A 483 -27.65 -5.63 -19.34
CA ALA A 483 -28.33 -6.09 -20.54
C ALA A 483 -28.01 -5.27 -21.80
N ASP A 484 -28.24 -5.90 -22.95
CA ASP A 484 -28.31 -5.32 -24.29
C ASP A 484 -29.51 -4.36 -24.47
N ILE A 485 -29.97 -3.68 -23.41
CA ILE A 485 -31.03 -2.68 -23.51
C ILE A 485 -30.65 -1.59 -24.51
N TYR A 486 -29.35 -1.34 -24.69
CA TYR A 486 -28.86 -0.44 -25.72
C TYR A 486 -29.37 -0.80 -27.12
N GLU A 487 -29.25 -2.07 -27.53
CA GLU A 487 -29.74 -2.48 -28.84
C GLU A 487 -31.27 -2.41 -28.90
N SER A 488 -31.96 -2.63 -27.78
CA SER A 488 -33.42 -2.44 -27.68
C SER A 488 -33.84 -0.96 -27.80
N VAL A 489 -33.12 -0.04 -27.16
CA VAL A 489 -33.36 1.42 -27.24
C VAL A 489 -32.97 1.95 -28.63
N LYS A 490 -31.91 1.40 -29.23
CA LYS A 490 -31.48 1.73 -30.59
C LYS A 490 -32.48 1.25 -31.64
N ALA A 491 -33.06 0.07 -31.46
CA ALA A 491 -34.12 -0.45 -32.32
C ALA A 491 -35.46 0.30 -32.13
N ASN A 492 -35.72 0.82 -30.93
CA ASN A 492 -36.94 1.52 -30.58
C ASN A 492 -36.65 2.83 -29.82
N GLN A 493 -36.37 3.90 -30.55
CA GLN A 493 -36.24 5.25 -30.00
C GLN A 493 -37.59 5.68 -29.40
N GLY A 494 -37.73 5.54 -28.07
CA GLY A 494 -39.00 5.70 -27.37
C GLY A 494 -39.33 4.59 -26.38
N LEU A 495 -38.48 3.56 -26.25
CA LEU A 495 -38.63 2.49 -25.26
C LEU A 495 -38.89 3.06 -23.85
N LYS A 496 -39.91 2.52 -23.17
CA LYS A 496 -40.25 2.92 -21.80
C LYS A 496 -39.56 2.00 -20.81
N LEU A 497 -38.88 2.59 -19.83
CA LEU A 497 -38.25 1.90 -18.71
C LEU A 497 -38.96 2.25 -17.40
N SER A 498 -39.27 1.23 -16.60
CA SER A 498 -40.01 1.33 -15.34
C SER A 498 -39.11 1.02 -14.14
N PHE A 499 -39.03 1.97 -13.20
CA PHE A 499 -38.23 1.90 -11.97
C PHE A 499 -39.13 1.86 -10.73
N THR A 500 -40.10 0.97 -10.71
CA THR A 500 -41.14 0.95 -9.66
C THR A 500 -40.75 0.14 -8.43
N ASP A 501 -39.90 -0.88 -8.58
CA ASP A 501 -39.37 -1.66 -7.46
C ASP A 501 -38.09 -1.01 -6.91
N LYS A 502 -38.06 -0.80 -5.59
CA LYS A 502 -36.93 -0.22 -4.86
C LYS A 502 -36.25 -1.22 -3.93
N THR A 503 -36.71 -2.47 -3.97
CA THR A 503 -36.14 -3.54 -3.16
C THR A 503 -34.76 -3.88 -3.73
N PRO A 504 -33.68 -3.81 -2.93
CA PRO A 504 -32.37 -4.22 -3.41
C PRO A 504 -32.37 -5.72 -3.70
N VAL A 505 -31.66 -6.13 -4.75
CA VAL A 505 -31.36 -7.52 -5.09
C VAL A 505 -29.87 -7.74 -4.85
N LEU A 506 -29.52 -8.66 -3.96
CA LEU A 506 -28.12 -8.95 -3.64
C LEU A 506 -27.51 -9.77 -4.76
N GLU A 507 -26.49 -9.22 -5.40
CA GLU A 507 -25.75 -9.86 -6.48
C GLU A 507 -24.48 -10.50 -5.94
N ASP A 508 -24.28 -11.78 -6.27
CA ASP A 508 -23.06 -12.50 -5.91
C ASP A 508 -21.86 -11.92 -6.68
N GLN A 509 -20.77 -11.67 -5.97
CA GLN A 509 -19.50 -11.26 -6.57
C GLN A 509 -18.77 -12.48 -7.13
N PRO A 510 -18.28 -12.45 -8.39
CA PRO A 510 -17.52 -13.56 -8.99
C PRO A 510 -16.33 -14.02 -8.14
N TRP A 511 -15.71 -13.11 -7.40
CA TRP A 511 -14.53 -13.34 -6.57
C TRP A 511 -14.81 -13.21 -5.07
N GLY A 512 -16.09 -13.24 -4.67
CA GLY A 512 -16.50 -13.11 -3.28
C GLY A 512 -15.78 -14.09 -2.35
N GLY A 513 -15.17 -13.58 -1.29
CA GLY A 513 -14.40 -14.37 -0.33
C GLY A 513 -12.99 -14.73 -0.77
N GLN A 514 -12.46 -14.13 -1.85
CA GLN A 514 -11.07 -14.30 -2.31
C GLN A 514 -10.27 -13.01 -2.16
N ILE A 515 -8.94 -13.10 -2.15
CA ILE A 515 -8.07 -11.92 -1.97
C ILE A 515 -8.20 -10.96 -3.16
N ASN A 516 -8.32 -9.67 -2.87
CA ASN A 516 -8.28 -8.62 -3.88
C ASN A 516 -6.88 -8.51 -4.50
N ASN A 517 -6.83 -8.36 -5.83
CA ASN A 517 -5.59 -8.18 -6.59
C ASN A 517 -4.81 -6.91 -6.19
N PHE A 518 -5.50 -5.83 -5.84
CA PHE A 518 -4.87 -4.59 -5.35
C PHE A 518 -4.22 -4.78 -3.98
N SER A 519 -4.60 -5.78 -3.19
CA SER A 519 -4.07 -5.97 -1.84
C SER A 519 -2.55 -6.16 -1.91
N SER A 520 -1.80 -5.32 -1.21
CA SER A 520 -0.34 -5.38 -1.20
C SER A 520 0.18 -6.72 -0.72
N ILE A 521 1.24 -7.18 -1.39
CA ILE A 521 1.78 -8.53 -1.25
C ILE A 521 3.19 -8.41 -0.68
N GLY A 522 3.49 -9.19 0.35
CA GLY A 522 4.84 -9.33 0.86
C GLY A 522 5.62 -10.47 0.18
N PRO A 523 6.53 -11.13 0.92
CA PRO A 523 6.93 -10.80 2.29
C PRO A 523 7.65 -9.43 2.32
N SER A 524 8.05 -8.93 3.48
CA SER A 524 8.99 -7.79 3.49
C SER A 524 10.34 -8.19 2.88
N TRP A 525 11.21 -7.22 2.61
CA TRP A 525 12.53 -7.50 2.01
C TRP A 525 13.49 -8.25 2.94
N ASP A 526 13.17 -8.36 4.22
CA ASP A 526 13.81 -9.27 5.17
C ASP A 526 13.14 -10.65 5.26
N PHE A 527 12.22 -10.94 4.34
CA PHE A 527 11.41 -12.16 4.26
C PHE A 527 10.51 -12.42 5.47
N SER A 528 10.24 -11.40 6.29
CA SER A 528 9.23 -11.49 7.34
C SER A 528 7.82 -11.61 6.73
N LEU A 529 6.94 -12.39 7.36
CA LEU A 529 5.61 -12.65 6.83
C LEU A 529 4.69 -11.44 7.07
N LYS A 530 4.38 -10.75 5.97
CA LYS A 530 3.42 -9.66 5.88
C LYS A 530 2.66 -9.77 4.54
N PRO A 531 1.37 -9.39 4.47
CA PRO A 531 0.48 -9.16 5.60
C PRO A 531 0.29 -10.44 6.42
N GLN A 532 -0.27 -10.29 7.62
CA GLN A 532 -0.37 -11.39 8.58
C GLN A 532 -1.77 -12.01 8.64
N ILE A 533 -2.78 -11.28 8.18
CA ILE A 533 -4.18 -11.73 8.16
C ILE A 533 -4.93 -11.00 7.04
N ALA A 534 -6.07 -11.54 6.62
CA ALA A 534 -6.96 -10.92 5.64
C ALA A 534 -8.38 -10.73 6.20
N ALA A 535 -9.07 -9.70 5.74
CA ALA A 535 -10.46 -9.42 6.11
C ALA A 535 -11.23 -8.78 4.95
N PRO A 536 -12.58 -8.76 5.00
CA PRO A 536 -13.39 -8.09 3.99
C PRO A 536 -12.99 -6.61 3.84
N GLY A 537 -12.56 -6.25 2.63
CA GLY A 537 -12.09 -4.91 2.30
C GLY A 537 -12.40 -4.49 0.85
N GLY A 538 -12.78 -5.41 -0.03
CA GLY A 538 -13.32 -5.11 -1.35
C GLY A 538 -14.82 -4.82 -1.26
N SER A 539 -15.26 -3.76 -1.91
CA SER A 539 -16.68 -3.44 -2.14
C SER A 539 -17.50 -3.36 -0.84
N ILE A 540 -16.96 -2.65 0.16
CA ILE A 540 -17.58 -2.55 1.48
C ILE A 540 -18.52 -1.35 1.55
N LEU A 541 -19.80 -1.63 1.83
CA LEU A 541 -20.83 -0.62 2.09
C LEU A 541 -20.76 -0.15 3.55
N ALA A 542 -20.49 1.13 3.77
CA ALA A 542 -20.48 1.74 5.11
C ALA A 542 -20.85 3.24 5.07
N THR A 543 -20.84 3.86 6.24
CA THR A 543 -21.18 5.28 6.43
C THR A 543 -20.26 6.21 5.66
N PHE A 544 -20.77 7.37 5.27
CA PHE A 544 -20.03 8.39 4.54
C PHE A 544 -20.58 9.78 4.92
N PRO A 545 -19.90 10.91 4.63
CA PRO A 545 -20.40 12.22 5.01
C PRO A 545 -21.84 12.47 4.50
N LEU A 546 -22.68 13.06 5.35
CA LEU A 546 -24.10 13.26 5.04
C LEU A 546 -24.30 14.13 3.79
N GLY A 547 -23.43 15.12 3.59
CA GLY A 547 -23.41 15.98 2.40
C GLY A 547 -23.06 15.26 1.09
N ALA A 548 -22.50 14.05 1.18
CA ALA A 548 -22.16 13.19 0.05
C ALA A 548 -23.14 12.00 -0.13
N GLY A 549 -24.29 12.06 0.54
CA GLY A 549 -25.30 11.00 0.47
C GLY A 549 -25.24 9.97 1.59
N GLY A 550 -24.40 10.16 2.62
CA GLY A 550 -24.42 9.37 3.86
C GLY A 550 -23.84 7.95 3.78
N TRP A 551 -23.70 7.38 2.60
CA TRP A 551 -23.26 6.00 2.41
C TRP A 551 -22.36 5.89 1.18
N ALA A 552 -21.42 4.97 1.20
CA ALA A 552 -20.55 4.67 0.06
C ALA A 552 -20.10 3.20 0.05
N ILE A 553 -19.81 2.69 -1.14
CA ILE A 553 -19.11 1.42 -1.33
C ILE A 553 -17.67 1.76 -1.69
N ILE A 554 -16.73 1.34 -0.85
CA ILE A 554 -15.29 1.62 -1.03
C ILE A 554 -14.52 0.31 -0.93
N SER A 555 -13.45 0.20 -1.73
CA SER A 555 -12.53 -0.94 -1.73
C SER A 555 -11.15 -0.51 -1.24
N GLY A 556 -10.50 -1.35 -0.45
CA GLY A 556 -9.13 -1.14 -0.01
C GLY A 556 -8.76 -2.00 1.20
N THR A 557 -7.46 -2.22 1.40
CA THR A 557 -6.95 -2.70 2.70
C THR A 557 -7.30 -1.75 3.85
N SER A 558 -7.58 -0.48 3.52
CA SER A 558 -8.19 0.52 4.40
C SER A 558 -9.55 0.12 4.97
N MET A 559 -10.33 -0.73 4.30
CA MET A 559 -11.63 -1.22 4.79
C MET A 559 -11.48 -2.54 5.55
N ALA A 560 -10.50 -3.37 5.18
CA ALA A 560 -10.17 -4.60 5.91
C ALA A 560 -9.58 -4.31 7.31
N THR A 561 -8.80 -3.24 7.44
CA THR A 561 -8.17 -2.79 8.69
C THR A 561 -9.16 -2.48 9.83
N PRO A 562 -10.18 -1.63 9.64
CA PRO A 562 -11.22 -1.39 10.64
C PRO A 562 -12.03 -2.65 10.91
N TYR A 563 -12.21 -3.52 9.91
CA TYR A 563 -12.89 -4.79 10.10
C TYR A 563 -12.15 -5.66 11.13
N ILE A 564 -10.83 -5.86 10.97
CA ILE A 564 -10.00 -6.58 11.94
C ILE A 564 -9.99 -5.87 13.31
N SER A 565 -9.94 -4.54 13.33
CA SER A 565 -10.00 -3.79 14.60
C SER A 565 -11.32 -4.02 15.35
N GLY A 566 -12.42 -4.15 14.61
CA GLY A 566 -13.70 -4.57 15.16
C GLY A 566 -13.66 -6.01 15.70
N VAL A 567 -13.11 -6.97 14.95
CA VAL A 567 -12.99 -8.37 15.43
C VAL A 567 -12.10 -8.45 16.67
N TYR A 568 -11.00 -7.69 16.71
CA TYR A 568 -10.16 -7.52 17.90
C TYR A 568 -10.99 -7.05 19.09
N ALA A 569 -11.85 -6.03 18.90
CA ALA A 569 -12.72 -5.51 19.95
C ALA A 569 -13.75 -6.54 20.42
N LEU A 570 -14.29 -7.38 19.54
CA LEU A 570 -15.16 -8.49 19.95
C LEU A 570 -14.42 -9.46 20.87
N VAL A 571 -13.22 -9.90 20.47
CA VAL A 571 -12.40 -10.83 21.26
C VAL A 571 -12.00 -10.23 22.61
N LYS A 572 -11.49 -8.99 22.62
CA LYS A 572 -11.08 -8.26 23.82
C LYS A 572 -12.23 -8.03 24.79
N SER A 573 -13.45 -7.78 24.29
CA SER A 573 -14.63 -7.57 25.14
C SER A 573 -15.05 -8.81 25.93
N GLN A 574 -14.78 -10.01 25.40
CA GLN A 574 -15.04 -11.27 26.10
C GLN A 574 -13.85 -11.72 26.96
N ASN A 575 -12.64 -11.35 26.55
CA ASN A 575 -11.40 -11.79 27.19
C ASN A 575 -10.52 -10.56 27.51
N PRO A 576 -10.91 -9.72 28.48
CA PRO A 576 -10.25 -8.44 28.75
C PRO A 576 -8.81 -8.60 29.25
N ASP A 577 -8.45 -9.77 29.79
CA ASP A 577 -7.12 -10.03 30.32
C ASP A 577 -6.11 -10.49 29.25
N LEU A 578 -6.56 -10.86 28.05
CA LEU A 578 -5.64 -11.26 26.99
C LEU A 578 -4.77 -10.07 26.56
N SER A 579 -3.48 -10.36 26.42
CA SER A 579 -2.49 -9.46 25.83
C SER A 579 -2.74 -9.24 24.34
N VAL A 580 -2.09 -8.23 23.78
CA VAL A 580 -2.14 -7.95 22.33
C VAL A 580 -1.63 -9.16 21.53
N ASP A 581 -0.55 -9.80 21.98
CA ASP A 581 0.03 -10.97 21.32
C ASP A 581 -0.93 -12.17 21.32
N GLU A 582 -1.54 -12.48 22.46
CA GLU A 582 -2.48 -13.59 22.55
C GLU A 582 -3.68 -13.40 21.63
N ILE A 583 -4.21 -12.16 21.53
CA ILE A 583 -5.30 -11.87 20.60
C ILE A 583 -4.83 -11.97 19.14
N PHE A 584 -3.67 -11.41 18.79
CA PHE A 584 -3.13 -11.53 17.43
C PHE A 584 -2.87 -12.97 17.03
N ASP A 585 -2.32 -13.78 17.95
CA ASP A 585 -2.07 -15.20 17.73
C ASP A 585 -3.37 -15.97 17.56
N LEU A 586 -4.39 -15.68 18.36
CA LEU A 586 -5.72 -16.27 18.24
C LEU A 586 -6.37 -15.93 16.90
N LEU A 587 -6.35 -14.65 16.50
CA LEU A 587 -6.91 -14.21 15.23
C LEU A 587 -6.22 -14.90 14.04
N LYS A 588 -4.88 -14.97 14.05
CA LYS A 588 -4.11 -15.63 12.99
C LYS A 588 -4.37 -17.13 12.96
N THR A 589 -4.22 -17.81 14.09
CA THR A 589 -4.27 -19.28 14.13
C THR A 589 -5.66 -19.85 13.87
N THR A 590 -6.72 -19.06 14.02
CA THR A 590 -8.10 -19.47 13.71
C THR A 590 -8.60 -19.00 12.34
N SER A 591 -7.73 -18.34 11.55
CA SER A 591 -8.06 -17.86 10.21
C SER A 591 -8.15 -18.99 9.18
N LYS A 592 -8.90 -18.73 8.11
CA LYS A 592 -9.15 -19.67 7.02
C LYS A 592 -8.34 -19.29 5.79
N ALA A 593 -7.46 -20.19 5.36
CA ALA A 593 -6.73 -20.05 4.10
C ALA A 593 -7.70 -19.96 2.90
N LEU A 594 -7.37 -19.07 1.96
CA LEU A 594 -8.16 -18.75 0.78
C LEU A 594 -7.52 -19.30 -0.48
N VAL A 595 -8.39 -19.68 -1.42
CA VAL A 595 -8.01 -19.99 -2.80
C VAL A 595 -7.64 -18.70 -3.52
N GLN A 596 -6.68 -18.82 -4.42
CA GLN A 596 -6.22 -17.70 -5.21
C GLN A 596 -7.25 -17.35 -6.28
N ALA A 597 -7.49 -16.05 -6.48
CA ALA A 597 -8.47 -15.60 -7.45
C ALA A 597 -8.16 -16.09 -8.87
N GLY A 598 -9.13 -16.80 -9.45
CA GLY A 598 -9.03 -17.43 -10.77
C GLY A 598 -8.29 -18.77 -10.84
N TYR A 599 -7.92 -19.37 -9.70
CA TYR A 599 -7.15 -20.61 -9.66
C TYR A 599 -7.65 -21.58 -8.58
N ASP A 600 -7.27 -22.86 -8.70
CA ASP A 600 -7.65 -23.91 -7.75
C ASP A 600 -6.75 -23.97 -6.50
N GLY A 601 -5.51 -23.44 -6.58
CA GLY A 601 -4.52 -23.47 -5.50
C GLY A 601 -4.73 -22.37 -4.45
N LEU A 602 -4.23 -22.58 -3.24
CA LEU A 602 -4.26 -21.56 -2.19
C LEU A 602 -3.35 -20.37 -2.54
N SER A 603 -3.83 -19.16 -2.26
CA SER A 603 -3.01 -17.95 -2.36
C SER A 603 -1.72 -18.10 -1.54
N PRO A 604 -0.58 -17.61 -2.02
CA PRO A 604 0.66 -17.60 -1.23
C PRO A 604 0.43 -16.92 0.13
N THR A 605 1.03 -17.42 1.22
CA THR A 605 0.89 -16.76 2.54
C THR A 605 1.37 -15.31 2.52
N PRO A 606 2.36 -14.87 1.71
CA PRO A 606 2.68 -13.45 1.63
C PRO A 606 1.63 -12.57 0.94
N GLN A 607 0.57 -13.16 0.38
CA GLN A 607 -0.59 -12.43 -0.15
C GLN A 607 -1.72 -12.35 0.89
N GLN A 608 -1.94 -13.41 1.66
CA GLN A 608 -3.13 -13.55 2.53
C GLN A 608 -2.83 -13.64 4.03
N GLY A 609 -1.56 -13.73 4.42
CA GLY A 609 -1.14 -14.05 5.77
C GLY A 609 -1.67 -15.41 6.24
N ALA A 610 -2.31 -15.43 7.40
CA ALA A 610 -3.01 -16.60 7.93
C ALA A 610 -4.35 -16.91 7.21
N GLY A 611 -4.78 -16.04 6.29
CA GLY A 611 -6.04 -16.15 5.56
C GLY A 611 -7.14 -15.23 6.10
N LEU A 612 -8.38 -15.49 5.69
CA LEU A 612 -9.56 -14.74 6.12
C LEU A 612 -9.83 -14.95 7.61
N VAL A 613 -9.94 -13.85 8.34
CA VAL A 613 -10.31 -13.86 9.76
C VAL A 613 -11.62 -14.63 10.01
N SER A 614 -11.63 -15.46 11.05
CA SER A 614 -12.86 -16.08 11.57
C SER A 614 -13.14 -15.57 12.98
N ALA A 615 -14.03 -14.58 13.09
CA ALA A 615 -14.45 -14.02 14.38
C ALA A 615 -15.09 -15.09 15.27
N SER A 616 -15.92 -15.97 14.71
CA SER A 616 -16.56 -17.05 15.46
C SER A 616 -15.54 -18.04 16.03
N SER A 617 -14.58 -18.48 15.20
CA SER A 617 -13.53 -19.41 15.66
C SER A 617 -12.62 -18.76 16.70
N ALA A 618 -12.28 -17.47 16.52
CA ALA A 618 -11.49 -16.72 17.51
C ALA A 618 -12.24 -16.46 18.83
N LEU A 619 -13.58 -16.31 18.81
CA LEU A 619 -14.37 -16.05 20.03
C LEU A 619 -14.69 -17.32 20.81
N PHE A 620 -14.94 -18.41 20.10
CA PHE A 620 -15.38 -19.70 20.68
C PHE A 620 -14.30 -20.77 20.59
N TYR A 621 -13.03 -20.35 20.61
CA TYR A 621 -11.88 -21.26 20.56
C TYR A 621 -11.85 -22.18 21.78
N GLU A 622 -11.42 -23.42 21.58
CA GLU A 622 -11.16 -24.37 22.68
C GLU A 622 -9.68 -24.55 22.94
N SER A 623 -8.84 -24.36 21.91
CA SER A 623 -7.39 -24.39 21.99
C SER A 623 -6.76 -23.29 21.15
N PHE A 624 -5.48 -23.06 21.34
CA PHE A 624 -4.71 -22.17 20.47
C PHE A 624 -3.30 -22.71 20.22
N ALA A 625 -2.67 -22.23 19.16
CA ALA A 625 -1.34 -22.67 18.75
C ALA A 625 -0.30 -21.54 18.90
N SER A 626 0.94 -21.92 19.19
CA SER A 626 2.09 -21.02 19.20
C SER A 626 3.35 -21.73 18.64
N PRO A 627 4.22 -21.03 17.89
CA PRO A 627 4.02 -19.67 17.38
C PRO A 627 2.86 -19.62 16.37
N SER A 628 2.33 -18.42 16.12
CA SER A 628 1.21 -18.18 15.20
C SER A 628 1.63 -17.99 13.74
N GLN A 629 2.92 -17.98 13.45
CA GLN A 629 3.50 -18.01 12.10
C GLN A 629 4.95 -18.51 12.15
N PHE A 630 5.47 -19.01 11.02
CA PHE A 630 6.89 -19.37 10.87
C PHE A 630 7.55 -18.57 9.74
N GLU A 631 8.56 -17.79 10.11
CA GLU A 631 9.45 -17.09 9.17
C GLU A 631 10.71 -17.95 9.02
N LEU A 632 10.81 -18.63 7.89
CA LEU A 632 11.86 -19.62 7.66
C LEU A 632 13.14 -19.01 7.07
N TYR A 633 13.06 -17.75 6.64
CA TYR A 633 14.13 -17.01 5.95
C TYR A 633 14.81 -17.88 4.88
N GLY A 634 16.13 -17.76 4.72
CA GLY A 634 16.94 -18.56 3.81
C GLY A 634 17.45 -19.87 4.39
N THR A 635 17.89 -20.76 3.50
CA THR A 635 18.36 -22.12 3.82
C THR A 635 19.49 -22.19 4.85
N GLU A 636 20.29 -21.14 4.98
CA GLU A 636 21.38 -20.99 5.95
C GLU A 636 20.90 -20.89 7.40
N THR A 637 19.64 -20.47 7.61
CA THR A 637 19.05 -20.29 8.94
C THR A 637 18.24 -21.49 9.40
N LEU A 638 17.77 -22.35 8.47
CA LEU A 638 16.81 -23.43 8.77
C LEU A 638 17.26 -24.38 9.88
N ALA A 639 18.56 -24.70 9.96
CA ALA A 639 19.09 -25.59 11.00
C ALA A 639 19.11 -24.97 12.40
N GLN A 640 18.92 -23.64 12.50
CA GLN A 640 18.92 -22.88 13.74
C GLN A 640 17.50 -22.56 14.25
N LEU A 641 16.49 -22.75 13.40
CA LEU A 641 15.10 -22.46 13.75
C LEU A 641 14.52 -23.51 14.69
N ASP A 642 13.79 -23.06 15.70
CA ASP A 642 13.01 -23.94 16.56
C ASP A 642 11.67 -24.28 15.89
N THR A 643 11.67 -25.32 15.05
CA THR A 643 10.46 -25.78 14.33
C THR A 643 9.60 -26.69 15.20
N ASN A 644 8.94 -26.07 16.18
CA ASN A 644 8.00 -26.72 17.08
C ASN A 644 6.63 -26.00 17.05
N ILE A 645 5.55 -26.77 17.04
CA ILE A 645 4.21 -26.22 17.27
C ILE A 645 3.75 -26.65 18.65
N THR A 646 3.46 -25.68 19.49
CA THR A 646 2.87 -25.90 20.81
C THR A 646 1.39 -25.63 20.74
N LEU A 647 0.60 -26.67 20.98
CA LEU A 647 -0.86 -26.59 21.10
C LEU A 647 -1.22 -26.49 22.58
N HIS A 648 -2.04 -25.51 22.93
CA HIS A 648 -2.48 -25.22 24.29
C HIS A 648 -3.96 -25.51 24.41
N ASN A 649 -4.33 -26.35 25.37
CA ASN A 649 -5.70 -26.73 25.66
C ASN A 649 -6.13 -26.18 27.03
N PRO A 650 -6.67 -24.95 27.10
CA PRO A 650 -7.22 -24.38 28.33
C PRO A 650 -8.54 -25.05 28.78
N SER A 651 -9.15 -25.90 27.96
CA SER A 651 -10.45 -26.51 28.27
C SER A 651 -10.37 -27.54 29.41
N SER A 652 -11.55 -27.97 29.88
CA SER A 652 -11.70 -28.96 30.96
C SER A 652 -11.63 -30.42 30.51
N ALA A 653 -11.51 -30.68 29.21
CA ALA A 653 -11.42 -32.02 28.63
C ALA A 653 -10.14 -32.17 27.79
N ALA A 654 -9.68 -33.41 27.61
CA ALA A 654 -8.56 -33.66 26.70
C ALA A 654 -9.02 -33.52 25.24
N VAL A 655 -8.22 -32.87 24.41
CA VAL A 655 -8.49 -32.69 22.97
C VAL A 655 -7.41 -33.38 22.15
N THR A 656 -7.80 -34.07 21.09
CA THR A 656 -6.87 -34.71 20.15
C THR A 656 -6.85 -33.96 18.83
N TYR A 657 -5.66 -33.61 18.36
CA TYR A 657 -5.43 -32.97 17.06
C TYR A 657 -4.69 -33.91 16.12
N THR A 658 -5.02 -33.79 14.83
CA THR A 658 -4.25 -34.35 13.72
C THR A 658 -3.50 -33.22 13.03
N LEU A 659 -2.20 -33.40 12.84
CA LEU A 659 -1.31 -32.42 12.22
C LEU A 659 -1.13 -32.71 10.74
N SER A 660 -1.19 -31.67 9.90
CA SER A 660 -0.96 -31.81 8.47
C SER A 660 -0.26 -30.58 7.85
N ASN A 661 0.37 -30.80 6.70
CA ASN A 661 0.93 -29.73 5.87
C ASN A 661 -0.06 -29.41 4.74
N VAL A 662 -0.42 -28.14 4.60
CA VAL A 662 -1.27 -27.65 3.52
C VAL A 662 -0.45 -26.65 2.69
N PRO A 663 0.13 -27.10 1.56
CA PRO A 663 0.90 -26.22 0.68
C PRO A 663 0.07 -25.06 0.12
N ALA A 664 0.69 -23.89 0.00
CA ALA A 664 0.18 -22.77 -0.79
C ALA A 664 1.03 -22.58 -2.04
N ASN A 665 0.52 -21.82 -3.01
CA ASN A 665 1.24 -21.56 -4.25
C ASN A 665 2.58 -20.86 -3.97
N GLY A 666 3.60 -21.20 -4.78
CA GLY A 666 4.86 -20.48 -4.81
C GLY A 666 4.73 -19.13 -5.54
N MET A 667 5.65 -18.22 -5.26
CA MET A 667 5.76 -16.93 -5.94
C MET A 667 7.22 -16.59 -6.24
N ALA A 668 7.47 -15.70 -7.20
CA ALA A 668 8.80 -15.19 -7.54
C ALA A 668 8.70 -13.69 -7.82
N PHE A 669 9.78 -12.93 -7.59
CA PHE A 669 9.81 -11.50 -7.88
C PHE A 669 10.02 -11.24 -9.38
N PHE A 670 10.99 -11.94 -9.98
CA PHE A 670 11.23 -11.88 -11.42
C PHE A 670 10.55 -13.06 -12.14
N PRO A 671 10.36 -12.97 -13.47
CA PRO A 671 9.76 -14.06 -14.24
C PRO A 671 10.45 -15.40 -14.00
N TYR A 672 9.64 -16.42 -13.71
CA TYR A 672 10.10 -17.77 -13.41
C TYR A 672 10.31 -18.61 -14.68
N GLY A 673 11.45 -19.29 -14.80
CA GLY A 673 11.63 -20.42 -15.73
C GLY A 673 11.96 -20.06 -17.18
N ASN A 674 12.97 -19.21 -17.42
CA ASN A 674 13.55 -18.88 -18.74
C ASN A 674 12.54 -18.41 -19.83
N SER A 675 11.33 -18.05 -19.43
CA SER A 675 10.23 -17.65 -20.34
C SER A 675 10.10 -16.14 -20.51
N ALA A 676 10.96 -15.35 -19.84
CA ALA A 676 10.99 -13.90 -19.99
C ALA A 676 11.47 -13.55 -21.41
N PRO A 677 10.64 -12.95 -22.27
CA PRO A 677 11.14 -12.39 -23.52
C PRO A 677 12.14 -11.28 -23.18
N ASP A 678 13.28 -11.27 -23.89
CA ASP A 678 14.45 -10.39 -23.72
C ASP A 678 14.18 -8.86 -23.75
N GLY A 679 12.93 -8.41 -23.72
CA GLY A 679 12.54 -7.00 -23.62
C GLY A 679 11.23 -6.72 -22.89
N ALA A 680 10.64 -7.69 -22.19
CA ALA A 680 9.32 -7.54 -21.55
C ALA A 680 9.38 -7.28 -20.03
N GLY A 681 10.59 -7.07 -19.47
CA GLY A 681 10.86 -7.04 -18.02
C GLY A 681 10.05 -6.05 -17.16
N TYR A 682 9.23 -5.19 -17.76
CA TYR A 682 8.24 -4.36 -17.07
C TYR A 682 6.93 -4.13 -17.86
N ILE A 683 6.80 -4.67 -19.09
CA ILE A 683 5.73 -4.28 -20.04
C ILE A 683 4.65 -5.34 -20.22
N ASP A 684 4.80 -6.49 -19.57
CA ASP A 684 3.84 -7.58 -19.68
C ASP A 684 3.12 -7.76 -18.34
N ASP A 685 1.86 -7.30 -18.31
CA ASP A 685 0.95 -7.37 -17.17
C ASP A 685 0.67 -8.80 -16.68
N ARG A 686 1.18 -9.82 -17.36
CA ARG A 686 1.16 -11.21 -16.90
C ARG A 686 2.14 -11.50 -15.77
N TYR A 687 3.24 -10.75 -15.66
CA TYR A 687 4.25 -10.95 -14.58
C TYR A 687 3.91 -10.20 -13.29
N LEU A 688 3.06 -9.19 -13.40
CA LEU A 688 2.44 -8.47 -12.27
C LEU A 688 1.35 -9.27 -11.56
N ARG A 689 0.90 -10.37 -12.19
CA ARG A 689 -0.02 -11.33 -11.60
C ARG A 689 0.81 -12.39 -10.91
N LEU A 690 0.55 -12.63 -9.62
CA LEU A 690 1.07 -13.77 -8.87
C LEU A 690 0.66 -15.10 -9.52
N THR A 691 1.15 -15.45 -10.69
CA THR A 691 0.78 -16.71 -11.35
C THR A 691 1.17 -17.85 -10.42
N PRO A 692 0.26 -18.78 -10.08
CA PRO A 692 0.58 -19.91 -9.21
C PRO A 692 1.82 -20.65 -9.70
N LEU A 693 2.88 -20.67 -8.90
CA LEU A 693 4.08 -21.43 -9.23
C LEU A 693 4.04 -22.80 -8.54
N PRO A 694 4.29 -23.91 -9.27
CA PRO A 694 4.04 -25.27 -8.79
C PRO A 694 5.20 -25.80 -7.92
N PHE A 695 5.67 -25.00 -6.96
CA PHE A 695 6.67 -25.43 -5.98
C PHE A 695 6.20 -25.11 -4.56
N SER A 696 6.54 -26.01 -3.63
CA SER A 696 6.22 -25.88 -2.22
C SER A 696 7.21 -26.66 -1.36
N ALA A 697 7.22 -26.39 -0.06
CA ALA A 697 8.03 -27.15 0.89
C ALA A 697 7.35 -28.49 1.27
N THR A 698 8.18 -29.46 1.65
CA THR A 698 7.71 -30.69 2.31
C THR A 698 7.90 -30.56 3.82
N VAL A 699 6.86 -30.84 4.59
CA VAL A 699 6.90 -30.81 6.05
C VAL A 699 6.72 -32.21 6.62
N LYS A 700 7.56 -32.57 7.60
CA LYS A 700 7.52 -33.88 8.29
C LYS A 700 7.42 -33.68 9.80
N PHE A 701 6.35 -34.20 10.39
CA PHE A 701 6.11 -34.16 11.83
C PHE A 701 6.78 -35.32 12.57
N SER A 702 7.19 -35.09 13.81
CA SER A 702 7.61 -36.15 14.74
C SER A 702 6.45 -37.08 15.12
N SER A 703 5.24 -36.53 15.22
CA SER A 703 3.97 -37.26 15.32
C SER A 703 2.89 -36.50 14.54
N THR A 704 2.04 -37.20 13.80
CA THR A 704 0.91 -36.61 13.08
C THR A 704 -0.36 -36.55 13.93
N SER A 705 -0.33 -37.06 15.17
CA SER A 705 -1.44 -36.96 16.12
C SER A 705 -0.93 -36.69 17.52
N VAL A 706 -1.62 -35.81 18.24
CA VAL A 706 -1.29 -35.44 19.61
C VAL A 706 -2.57 -35.26 20.42
N THR A 707 -2.60 -35.84 21.62
CA THR A 707 -3.67 -35.63 22.60
C THR A 707 -3.15 -34.73 23.70
N ILE A 708 -3.83 -33.61 23.92
CA ILE A 708 -3.45 -32.58 24.89
C ILE A 708 -4.40 -32.70 26.09
N PRO A 709 -3.91 -33.07 27.28
CA PRO A 709 -4.74 -33.08 28.48
C PRO A 709 -5.38 -31.71 28.77
N ALA A 710 -6.50 -31.74 29.50
CA ALA A 710 -7.17 -30.53 29.98
C ALA A 710 -6.21 -29.62 30.76
N GLY A 711 -6.26 -28.31 30.50
CA GLY A 711 -5.43 -27.30 31.16
C GLY A 711 -3.92 -27.44 30.90
N SER A 712 -3.50 -28.08 29.82
CA SER A 712 -2.09 -28.35 29.52
C SER A 712 -1.73 -28.01 28.07
N SER A 713 -0.46 -28.11 27.74
CA SER A 713 0.06 -27.89 26.40
C SER A 713 0.97 -29.03 25.96
N SER A 714 1.13 -29.19 24.65
CA SER A 714 2.03 -30.19 24.08
C SER A 714 2.69 -29.64 22.82
N SER A 715 4.02 -29.81 22.75
CA SER A 715 4.81 -29.38 21.61
C SER A 715 5.08 -30.56 20.68
N VAL A 716 4.88 -30.34 19.37
CA VAL A 716 5.18 -31.31 18.33
C VAL A 716 6.26 -30.75 17.40
N PRO A 717 7.48 -31.29 17.47
CA PRO A 717 8.54 -30.95 16.53
C PRO A 717 8.22 -31.37 15.10
N PHE A 718 8.67 -30.58 14.14
CA PHE A 718 8.60 -30.88 12.72
C PHE A 718 9.86 -30.42 11.99
N THR A 719 10.09 -30.93 10.78
CA THR A 719 11.18 -30.50 9.90
C THR A 719 10.62 -30.06 8.56
N ILE A 720 11.22 -29.03 7.96
CA ILE A 720 10.83 -28.49 6.66
C ILE A 720 11.97 -28.71 5.65
N ALA A 721 11.63 -29.25 4.48
CA ALA A 721 12.52 -29.34 3.33
C ALA A 721 12.05 -28.33 2.25
N PRO A 722 12.85 -27.29 1.94
CA PRO A 722 12.54 -26.35 0.86
C PRO A 722 12.48 -27.04 -0.52
N PRO A 723 11.75 -26.45 -1.49
CA PRO A 723 11.80 -26.89 -2.88
C PRO A 723 13.21 -26.70 -3.47
N THR A 724 13.59 -27.53 -4.44
CA THR A 724 14.93 -27.53 -5.06
C THR A 724 14.88 -27.16 -6.54
N GLY A 725 16.00 -26.68 -7.09
CA GLY A 725 16.12 -26.41 -8.53
C GLY A 725 15.58 -25.05 -8.98
N LEU A 726 15.48 -24.10 -8.04
CA LEU A 726 15.01 -22.74 -8.28
C LEU A 726 16.20 -21.78 -8.28
N ASP A 727 16.20 -20.77 -9.15
CA ASP A 727 17.29 -19.79 -9.25
C ASP A 727 17.08 -18.65 -8.24
N ALA A 728 18.10 -18.38 -7.42
CA ALA A 728 18.08 -17.26 -6.48
C ALA A 728 17.88 -15.91 -7.17
N LYS A 729 18.33 -15.75 -8.42
CA LYS A 729 18.15 -14.53 -9.23
C LYS A 729 16.68 -14.19 -9.44
N GLU A 730 15.77 -15.18 -9.41
CA GLU A 730 14.33 -14.98 -9.59
C GLU A 730 13.61 -14.60 -8.28
N ILE A 731 14.30 -14.69 -7.14
CA ILE A 731 13.78 -14.48 -5.78
C ILE A 731 12.53 -15.34 -5.51
N PRO A 732 12.63 -16.68 -5.64
CA PRO A 732 11.52 -17.58 -5.35
C PRO A 732 11.19 -17.59 -3.86
N VAL A 733 9.90 -17.56 -3.53
CA VAL A 733 9.36 -17.68 -2.17
C VAL A 733 8.36 -18.82 -2.14
N TYR A 734 8.58 -19.77 -1.24
CA TYR A 734 7.64 -20.87 -0.99
C TYR A 734 6.84 -20.59 0.28
N SER A 735 5.62 -21.11 0.33
CA SER A 735 4.72 -20.90 1.47
C SER A 735 3.74 -22.04 1.68
N GLY A 736 2.98 -21.98 2.77
CA GLY A 736 1.93 -22.94 3.11
C GLY A 736 1.54 -22.82 4.57
N TYR A 737 0.85 -23.83 5.07
CA TYR A 737 0.34 -23.86 6.43
C TYR A 737 0.68 -25.18 7.10
N VAL A 738 1.09 -25.11 8.36
CA VAL A 738 0.92 -26.25 9.26
C VAL A 738 -0.44 -26.14 9.92
N THR A 739 -1.23 -27.20 9.85
CA THR A 739 -2.57 -27.23 10.43
C THR A 739 -2.68 -28.28 11.53
N ALA A 740 -3.48 -28.00 12.55
CA ALA A 740 -3.90 -28.92 13.57
C ALA A 740 -5.44 -28.97 13.59
N THR A 741 -6.02 -30.11 13.21
CA THR A 741 -7.48 -30.26 13.13
C THR A 741 -7.99 -31.26 14.17
N SER A 742 -9.06 -30.90 14.88
CA SER A 742 -9.78 -31.81 15.76
C SER A 742 -11.21 -32.02 15.28
N SER A 743 -11.56 -33.26 14.95
CA SER A 743 -12.94 -33.62 14.59
C SER A 743 -13.88 -33.63 15.80
N ALA A 744 -13.35 -33.71 17.02
CA ALA A 744 -14.16 -33.73 18.23
C ALA A 744 -14.74 -32.35 18.57
N THR A 745 -13.95 -31.30 18.33
CA THR A 745 -14.31 -29.90 18.60
C THR A 745 -14.70 -29.14 17.33
N ASN A 746 -14.54 -29.77 16.16
CA ASN A 746 -14.70 -29.14 14.84
C ASN A 746 -13.80 -27.89 14.66
N GLU A 747 -12.61 -27.94 15.25
CA GLU A 747 -11.64 -26.86 15.25
C GLU A 747 -10.49 -27.16 14.30
N THR A 748 -10.00 -26.12 13.61
CA THR A 748 -8.77 -26.17 12.83
C THR A 748 -7.93 -24.96 13.19
N LEU A 749 -6.73 -25.22 13.69
CA LEU A 749 -5.71 -24.22 13.92
C LEU A 749 -4.75 -24.23 12.71
N SER A 750 -4.47 -23.07 12.13
CA SER A 750 -3.69 -22.89 10.92
C SER A 750 -2.53 -21.93 11.16
N ILE A 751 -1.30 -22.40 10.98
CA ILE A 751 -0.08 -21.63 11.22
C ILE A 751 0.62 -21.43 9.88
N PRO A 752 0.59 -20.22 9.28
CA PRO A 752 1.25 -19.96 8.01
C PRO A 752 2.78 -20.01 8.16
N TYR A 753 3.46 -20.44 7.10
CA TYR A 753 4.90 -20.33 6.95
C TYR A 753 5.29 -19.69 5.63
N VAL A 754 6.45 -19.04 5.61
CA VAL A 754 7.09 -18.47 4.42
C VAL A 754 8.60 -18.71 4.47
N GLY A 755 9.23 -18.98 3.34
CA GLY A 755 10.70 -19.08 3.24
C GLY A 755 11.21 -18.93 1.83
N VAL A 756 12.53 -18.80 1.69
CA VAL A 756 13.23 -18.79 0.41
C VAL A 756 14.12 -20.03 0.24
N PRO A 757 14.11 -20.68 -0.94
CA PRO A 757 14.73 -21.98 -1.17
C PRO A 757 16.24 -21.90 -1.46
N TYR A 758 16.91 -20.83 -1.06
CA TYR A 758 18.32 -20.59 -1.30
C TYR A 758 19.01 -19.93 -0.10
N ASN A 759 20.34 -19.88 -0.14
CA ASN A 759 21.11 -19.13 0.85
C ASN A 759 21.09 -17.66 0.45
N TYR A 760 20.25 -16.88 1.14
CA TYR A 760 19.98 -15.51 0.74
C TYR A 760 21.14 -14.57 1.10
N THR A 761 21.81 -14.79 2.24
CA THR A 761 23.02 -14.02 2.62
C THR A 761 24.20 -14.21 1.64
N ALA A 762 24.23 -15.33 0.92
CA ALA A 762 25.25 -15.63 -0.09
C ALA A 762 24.79 -15.43 -1.55
N ALA A 763 23.52 -15.05 -1.77
CA ALA A 763 22.96 -14.89 -3.11
C ALA A 763 23.68 -13.78 -3.90
N PRO A 764 23.75 -13.87 -5.25
CA PRO A 764 24.28 -12.80 -6.07
C PRO A 764 23.46 -11.53 -5.87
N LEU A 765 24.09 -10.45 -5.42
CA LEU A 765 23.41 -9.17 -5.19
C LEU A 765 23.24 -8.39 -6.50
N ILE A 766 24.13 -8.58 -7.47
CA ILE A 766 24.12 -7.87 -8.75
C ILE A 766 24.17 -8.82 -9.95
N GLY A 767 23.69 -8.34 -11.09
CA GLY A 767 23.90 -8.95 -12.40
C GLY A 767 25.38 -9.17 -12.67
N LEU A 768 25.73 -10.29 -13.30
CA LEU A 768 27.11 -10.64 -13.68
C LEU A 768 27.17 -11.33 -15.05
N ASP A 769 26.06 -11.38 -15.78
CA ASP A 769 26.07 -11.90 -17.14
C ASP A 769 26.94 -10.99 -18.03
N PRO A 770 27.55 -11.49 -19.12
CA PRO A 770 28.45 -10.68 -19.94
C PRO A 770 27.77 -9.41 -20.49
N PRO A 771 28.38 -8.21 -20.32
CA PRO A 771 27.85 -6.99 -20.89
C PRO A 771 28.09 -6.93 -22.40
N THR A 772 27.32 -6.11 -23.10
CA THR A 772 27.43 -5.85 -24.54
C THR A 772 28.29 -4.62 -24.83
N ALA A 773 28.66 -4.41 -26.09
CA ALA A 773 29.43 -3.23 -26.51
C ALA A 773 28.59 -1.94 -26.50
N ASN A 774 27.26 -2.05 -26.55
CA ASN A 774 26.32 -0.96 -26.45
C ASN A 774 25.22 -1.34 -25.43
N VAL A 775 24.89 -0.44 -24.51
CA VAL A 775 23.90 -0.74 -23.45
C VAL A 775 22.47 -0.86 -23.96
N ASP A 776 22.18 -0.32 -25.16
CA ASP A 776 20.89 -0.44 -25.83
C ASP A 776 20.83 -1.67 -26.78
N ASP A 777 21.84 -2.55 -26.75
CA ASP A 777 21.84 -3.78 -27.55
C ASP A 777 20.68 -4.70 -27.09
N PRO A 778 19.74 -5.06 -27.98
CA PRO A 778 18.63 -5.94 -27.63
C PRO A 778 19.06 -7.34 -27.16
N ALA A 779 20.30 -7.75 -27.41
CA ALA A 779 20.87 -9.01 -26.92
C ALA A 779 21.54 -8.88 -25.54
N ARG A 780 21.55 -7.69 -24.93
CA ARG A 780 22.09 -7.49 -23.58
C ARG A 780 21.18 -8.20 -22.57
N SER A 781 21.76 -9.08 -21.76
CA SER A 781 21.03 -9.70 -20.65
C SER A 781 20.54 -8.64 -19.68
N ILE A 782 19.29 -8.74 -19.23
CA ILE A 782 18.74 -7.94 -18.13
C ILE A 782 19.47 -8.20 -16.80
N PHE A 783 20.26 -9.26 -16.71
CA PHE A 783 21.13 -9.60 -15.58
C PHE A 783 22.61 -9.37 -15.89
N ALA A 784 22.92 -8.52 -16.88
CA ALA A 784 24.29 -8.17 -17.23
C ALA A 784 25.03 -7.48 -16.07
N ALA A 785 26.35 -7.65 -16.07
CA ALA A 785 27.24 -6.98 -15.14
C ALA A 785 27.07 -5.45 -15.18
N PRO A 786 27.30 -4.74 -14.06
CA PRO A 786 27.33 -3.29 -14.07
C PRO A 786 28.32 -2.77 -15.12
N GLN A 787 27.96 -1.67 -15.78
CA GLN A 787 28.71 -1.12 -16.89
C GLN A 787 28.62 0.41 -16.90
N ALA A 788 29.77 1.07 -17.08
CA ALA A 788 29.83 2.48 -17.44
C ALA A 788 29.80 2.63 -18.97
N TYR A 789 29.09 3.64 -19.48
CA TYR A 789 28.88 3.87 -20.90
C TYR A 789 28.87 5.37 -21.22
N HIS A 790 29.11 5.73 -22.48
CA HIS A 790 28.96 7.10 -22.96
C HIS A 790 27.48 7.47 -23.08
N TYR A 791 26.99 8.45 -22.34
CA TYR A 791 25.55 8.71 -22.26
C TYR A 791 24.90 9.05 -23.61
N GLY A 792 25.56 9.87 -24.44
CA GLY A 792 25.05 10.25 -25.76
C GLY A 792 25.10 9.14 -26.83
N THR A 793 26.07 8.22 -26.79
CA THR A 793 26.23 7.17 -27.82
C THR A 793 25.82 5.77 -27.36
N LYS A 794 25.64 5.58 -26.05
CA LYS A 794 25.33 4.31 -25.39
C LYS A 794 26.44 3.25 -25.52
N ALA A 795 27.58 3.62 -26.09
CA ALA A 795 28.74 2.74 -26.22
C ALA A 795 29.39 2.49 -24.85
N ALA A 796 29.81 1.26 -24.60
CA ALA A 796 30.57 0.88 -23.43
C ALA A 796 31.84 1.76 -23.27
N GLN A 797 32.13 2.19 -22.04
CA GLN A 797 33.29 3.02 -21.73
C GLN A 797 34.61 2.25 -21.87
N GLY A 798 34.63 0.99 -21.42
CA GLY A 798 35.84 0.18 -21.32
C GLY A 798 36.83 0.68 -20.26
N ASP A 799 38.13 0.40 -20.46
CA ASP A 799 39.18 0.65 -19.46
C ASP A 799 39.47 2.14 -19.21
N TYR A 800 39.19 3.00 -20.19
CA TYR A 800 39.46 4.44 -20.17
C TYR A 800 38.56 5.19 -21.14
N ALA A 801 37.99 6.31 -20.71
CA ALA A 801 37.37 7.30 -21.59
C ALA A 801 37.51 8.72 -21.03
N SER A 802 37.46 9.70 -21.92
CA SER A 802 37.50 11.12 -21.57
C SER A 802 36.17 11.81 -21.86
N TYR A 803 35.74 12.69 -20.96
CA TYR A 803 34.47 13.40 -21.02
C TYR A 803 34.66 14.90 -20.81
N SER A 804 33.86 15.70 -21.51
CA SER A 804 33.80 17.16 -21.36
C SER A 804 32.70 17.64 -20.41
N PHE A 805 31.70 16.80 -20.11
CA PHE A 805 30.49 17.16 -19.38
C PHE A 805 29.76 18.35 -20.04
N LEU A 806 29.60 18.27 -21.37
CA LEU A 806 28.84 19.19 -22.22
C LEU A 806 28.01 18.39 -23.22
N ASN A 807 26.81 18.85 -23.58
CA ASN A 807 26.02 18.32 -24.70
C ASN A 807 25.98 16.77 -24.74
N ASP A 808 25.61 16.15 -23.62
CA ASP A 808 25.52 14.69 -23.43
C ASP A 808 26.84 13.90 -23.44
N ASP A 809 27.99 14.57 -23.46
CA ASP A 809 29.31 13.97 -23.30
C ASP A 809 29.71 13.83 -21.83
N TYR A 810 29.02 12.91 -21.14
CA TYR A 810 29.31 12.46 -19.78
C TYR A 810 29.06 10.94 -19.69
N PRO A 811 29.62 10.24 -18.69
CA PRO A 811 29.33 8.84 -18.50
C PRO A 811 27.90 8.65 -17.97
N GLY A 812 27.22 7.64 -18.47
CA GLY A 812 26.11 7.00 -17.78
C GLY A 812 26.59 5.66 -17.21
N PHE A 813 25.78 5.07 -16.35
CA PHE A 813 26.07 3.75 -15.81
C PHE A 813 24.79 2.95 -15.66
N VAL A 814 24.90 1.65 -15.92
CA VAL A 814 23.79 0.69 -15.88
C VAL A 814 24.15 -0.48 -14.99
N TYR A 815 23.20 -0.96 -14.19
CA TYR A 815 23.37 -2.16 -13.37
C TYR A 815 22.03 -2.87 -13.14
N SER A 816 22.13 -4.11 -12.68
CA SER A 816 20.97 -4.88 -12.21
C SER A 816 21.22 -5.34 -10.77
N LEU A 817 20.26 -5.05 -9.90
CA LEU A 817 20.20 -5.45 -8.49
C LEU A 817 19.27 -6.67 -8.39
N LEU A 818 19.80 -7.80 -7.94
CA LEU A 818 19.10 -9.09 -7.98
C LEU A 818 18.50 -9.50 -6.64
N GLN A 819 18.90 -8.85 -5.54
CA GLN A 819 18.37 -9.08 -4.20
C GLN A 819 18.18 -7.71 -3.53
N PRO A 820 17.24 -7.54 -2.59
CA PRO A 820 17.09 -6.28 -1.90
C PRO A 820 18.34 -5.94 -1.09
N THR A 821 18.58 -4.66 -0.91
CA THR A 821 19.69 -4.15 -0.10
C THR A 821 19.22 -2.99 0.76
N GLN A 822 19.74 -2.93 1.98
CA GLN A 822 19.47 -1.79 2.85
C GLN A 822 20.17 -0.52 2.34
N TRP A 823 21.29 -0.66 1.62
CA TRP A 823 22.03 0.47 1.09
C TRP A 823 22.58 0.21 -0.31
N THR A 824 22.31 1.15 -1.21
CA THR A 824 22.97 1.27 -2.51
C THR A 824 23.68 2.62 -2.59
N ARG A 825 24.94 2.62 -2.98
CA ARG A 825 25.77 3.83 -3.09
C ARG A 825 26.54 3.87 -4.39
N ILE A 826 26.68 5.07 -4.92
CA ILE A 826 27.49 5.36 -6.11
C ILE A 826 28.43 6.49 -5.75
N ASP A 827 29.63 6.10 -5.37
CA ASP A 827 30.69 6.97 -4.90
C ASP A 827 31.71 7.23 -6.02
N VAL A 828 32.37 8.37 -5.96
CA VAL A 828 33.46 8.74 -6.88
C VAL A 828 34.77 8.74 -6.13
N VAL A 829 35.74 8.01 -6.68
CA VAL A 829 37.08 7.84 -6.13
C VAL A 829 38.13 8.33 -7.12
N ALA A 830 39.32 8.67 -6.62
CA ALA A 830 40.44 9.04 -7.49
C ALA A 830 40.85 7.85 -8.38
N ALA A 831 41.31 8.11 -9.61
CA ALA A 831 41.72 7.05 -10.53
C ALA A 831 42.88 6.18 -9.99
N GLU A 832 43.72 6.76 -9.13
CA GLU A 832 44.83 6.11 -8.42
C GLU A 832 44.44 5.43 -7.09
N THR A 833 43.15 5.30 -6.77
CA THR A 833 42.70 4.66 -5.53
C THR A 833 43.32 3.27 -5.34
N ALA A 834 43.73 2.96 -4.11
CA ALA A 834 44.24 1.63 -3.74
C ALA A 834 43.11 0.64 -3.37
N PHE A 835 41.85 1.06 -3.46
CA PHE A 835 40.71 0.21 -3.13
C PHE A 835 40.58 -0.94 -4.14
N ALA A 836 40.40 -2.16 -3.63
CA ALA A 836 40.14 -3.34 -4.44
C ALA A 836 38.64 -3.68 -4.35
N PRO A 837 37.86 -3.52 -5.44
CA PRO A 837 36.45 -3.85 -5.46
C PRO A 837 36.24 -5.37 -5.53
N THR A 838 35.02 -5.81 -5.26
CA THR A 838 34.60 -7.20 -5.47
C THR A 838 34.62 -7.56 -6.95
N HIS A 839 34.21 -6.63 -7.81
CA HIS A 839 34.15 -6.80 -9.27
C HIS A 839 34.79 -5.62 -9.99
N TYR A 840 35.56 -5.90 -11.04
CA TYR A 840 36.18 -4.89 -11.89
C TYR A 840 35.37 -4.74 -13.19
N GLY A 841 34.97 -3.51 -13.51
CA GLY A 841 34.37 -3.12 -14.79
C GLY A 841 35.38 -2.80 -15.89
N TYR A 842 36.64 -3.15 -15.67
CA TYR A 842 37.78 -2.93 -16.56
C TYR A 842 38.75 -4.10 -16.38
N GLU A 843 39.72 -4.25 -17.29
CA GLU A 843 40.76 -5.28 -17.17
C GLU A 843 41.81 -4.86 -16.13
N PRO A 844 41.83 -5.43 -14.90
CA PRO A 844 42.72 -4.98 -13.83
C PRO A 844 44.20 -5.20 -14.13
N THR A 845 44.53 -6.14 -15.03
CA THR A 845 45.93 -6.38 -15.44
C THR A 845 46.45 -5.36 -16.45
N ARG A 846 45.57 -4.57 -17.07
CA ARG A 846 45.94 -3.57 -18.07
C ARG A 846 46.14 -2.21 -17.39
N ALA A 847 47.41 -1.80 -17.28
CA ALA A 847 47.75 -0.51 -16.69
C ALA A 847 47.30 0.67 -17.57
N VAL A 848 46.37 1.48 -17.06
CA VAL A 848 46.03 2.81 -17.60
C VAL A 848 46.76 3.85 -16.75
N THR A 849 47.71 4.58 -17.34
CA THR A 849 48.56 5.56 -16.62
C THR A 849 48.54 6.96 -17.23
N ASN A 850 47.93 7.12 -18.40
CA ASN A 850 47.86 8.37 -19.13
C ASN A 850 46.55 9.11 -18.82
N TYR A 851 46.41 9.59 -17.58
CA TYR A 851 45.30 10.43 -17.15
C TYR A 851 45.80 11.58 -16.27
N THR A 852 45.06 12.69 -16.24
CA THR A 852 45.35 13.82 -15.34
C THR A 852 45.00 13.45 -13.89
N ARG A 853 45.90 13.60 -12.91
CA ARG A 853 45.51 13.41 -11.49
C ARG A 853 44.53 14.50 -11.04
N THR A 854 43.52 14.12 -10.27
CA THR A 854 42.56 15.08 -9.71
C THR A 854 43.19 15.89 -8.56
N ALA A 855 42.75 17.14 -8.42
CA ALA A 855 43.07 17.98 -7.26
C ALA A 855 42.04 17.83 -6.12
N MET A 856 40.96 17.08 -6.33
CA MET A 856 39.96 16.80 -5.30
C MET A 856 40.58 15.96 -4.18
N ARG A 857 40.15 16.21 -2.94
CA ARG A 857 40.60 15.47 -1.76
C ARG A 857 39.49 14.53 -1.28
N PRO A 858 39.83 13.38 -0.68
CA PRO A 858 38.85 12.54 -0.02
C PRO A 858 38.04 13.32 1.01
N ASN A 859 36.73 13.07 1.01
CA ASN A 859 35.74 13.70 1.87
C ASN A 859 35.08 12.68 2.83
N GLY A 860 35.67 11.50 2.98
CA GLY A 860 35.21 10.46 3.91
C GLY A 860 35.72 9.08 3.53
N THR A 861 35.39 8.10 4.38
CA THR A 861 35.65 6.68 4.13
C THR A 861 34.36 5.88 4.29
N VAL A 862 33.98 5.13 3.26
CA VAL A 862 32.78 4.28 3.26
C VAL A 862 33.17 2.89 2.75
N GLY A 863 32.75 1.83 3.46
CA GLY A 863 33.11 0.45 3.12
C GLY A 863 34.63 0.23 2.95
N GLY A 864 35.46 1.05 3.62
CA GLY A 864 36.92 1.02 3.52
C GLY A 864 37.54 1.71 2.28
N ALA A 865 36.76 2.43 1.47
CA ALA A 865 37.25 3.24 0.35
C ALA A 865 37.34 4.73 0.73
N GLU A 866 38.43 5.41 0.37
CA GLU A 866 38.49 6.87 0.42
C GLU A 866 37.67 7.48 -0.72
N VAL A 867 36.58 8.14 -0.37
CA VAL A 867 35.58 8.68 -1.31
C VAL A 867 35.81 10.18 -1.48
N LEU A 868 35.85 10.66 -2.72
CA LEU A 868 35.95 12.10 -3.03
C LEU A 868 34.59 12.80 -2.88
N GLY A 869 33.52 12.09 -3.22
CA GLY A 869 32.13 12.49 -3.10
C GLY A 869 31.21 11.38 -3.62
N ASN A 870 29.90 11.54 -3.48
CA ASN A 870 28.91 10.59 -3.98
C ASN A 870 27.98 11.22 -5.03
N LEU A 871 27.40 10.38 -5.88
CA LEU A 871 26.35 10.76 -6.82
C LEU A 871 24.98 10.42 -6.26
N PHE A 872 24.86 9.20 -5.72
CA PHE A 872 23.61 8.66 -5.21
C PHE A 872 23.87 7.79 -3.98
N VAL A 873 23.00 7.93 -2.99
CA VAL A 873 22.92 7.09 -1.79
C VAL A 873 21.44 6.83 -1.55
N TRP A 874 21.04 5.56 -1.59
CA TRP A 874 19.66 5.14 -1.35
C TRP A 874 19.61 4.22 -0.14
N SER A 875 18.64 4.47 0.74
CA SER A 875 18.25 3.55 1.81
C SER A 875 17.11 2.66 1.33
N GLY A 876 17.28 1.35 1.41
CA GLY A 876 16.25 0.34 1.15
C GLY A 876 15.88 0.20 -0.32
N ASP A 877 16.85 -0.26 -1.11
CA ASP A 877 16.71 -0.50 -2.53
C ASP A 877 16.13 -1.89 -2.82
N TYR A 878 15.33 -2.00 -3.87
CA TYR A 878 14.64 -3.22 -4.25
C TYR A 878 15.27 -3.83 -5.51
N PRO A 879 15.17 -5.15 -5.72
CA PRO A 879 15.65 -5.80 -6.93
C PRO A 879 15.07 -5.12 -8.17
N LEU A 880 15.95 -4.75 -9.07
CA LEU A 880 15.69 -3.95 -10.25
C LEU A 880 16.68 -4.35 -11.33
N VAL A 881 16.21 -4.52 -12.55
CA VAL A 881 17.06 -4.81 -13.71
C VAL A 881 17.20 -3.57 -14.58
N ASP A 882 18.36 -3.41 -15.22
CA ASP A 882 18.64 -2.34 -16.19
C ASP A 882 18.47 -0.92 -15.65
N VAL A 883 18.86 -0.70 -14.39
CA VAL A 883 18.88 0.62 -13.77
C VAL A 883 19.95 1.47 -14.45
N ALA A 884 19.52 2.40 -15.30
CA ALA A 884 20.41 3.30 -16.03
C ALA A 884 20.34 4.73 -15.48
N LEU A 885 21.49 5.28 -15.11
CA LEU A 885 21.59 6.60 -14.48
C LEU A 885 22.73 7.43 -15.11
N PRO A 886 22.46 8.70 -15.48
CA PRO A 886 23.48 9.60 -15.98
C PRO A 886 24.33 10.19 -14.85
N TRP A 887 25.63 10.42 -15.10
CA TRP A 887 26.43 11.33 -14.30
C TRP A 887 26.32 12.76 -14.87
N ASN A 888 25.14 13.36 -14.71
CA ASN A 888 24.84 14.71 -15.19
C ASN A 888 24.62 15.73 -14.05
N LEU A 889 24.95 15.36 -12.82
CA LEU A 889 24.79 16.17 -11.62
C LEU A 889 26.15 16.44 -10.93
N PRO A 890 26.26 17.52 -10.12
CA PRO A 890 27.41 17.71 -9.24
C PRO A 890 27.53 16.54 -8.25
N LEU A 891 28.75 16.32 -7.76
CA LEU A 891 28.96 15.40 -6.65
C LEU A 891 28.34 15.99 -5.38
N LYS A 892 27.96 15.12 -4.46
CA LYS A 892 27.71 15.47 -3.07
C LYS A 892 28.91 15.06 -2.22
N ASP A 893 29.09 15.66 -1.06
CA ASP A 893 30.00 15.12 -0.03
C ASP A 893 29.59 13.72 0.42
N VAL A 894 30.44 13.04 1.18
CA VAL A 894 30.22 11.62 1.55
C VAL A 894 28.89 11.40 2.29
N THR A 895 28.41 12.42 3.00
CA THR A 895 27.15 12.43 3.76
C THR A 895 25.93 12.69 2.88
N GLY A 896 26.13 13.15 1.63
CA GLY A 896 25.04 13.47 0.70
C GLY A 896 24.39 14.83 0.94
N SER A 897 25.00 15.68 1.76
CA SER A 897 24.45 16.94 2.27
C SER A 897 24.86 18.16 1.43
N ASN A 898 26.11 18.22 0.97
CA ASN A 898 26.65 19.37 0.24
C ASN A 898 27.00 19.01 -1.20
N TYR A 899 26.55 19.82 -2.17
CA TYR A 899 27.11 19.73 -3.52
C TYR A 899 28.55 20.24 -3.55
N ILE A 900 29.45 19.41 -4.07
CA ILE A 900 30.85 19.73 -4.31
C ILE A 900 31.11 19.74 -5.81
N GLY A 901 31.87 20.73 -6.26
CA GLY A 901 32.17 20.87 -7.67
C GLY A 901 33.12 19.79 -8.17
N LEU A 902 33.02 19.48 -9.46
CA LEU A 902 33.82 18.45 -10.10
C LEU A 902 35.01 19.09 -10.79
N LYS A 903 36.23 18.70 -10.41
CA LYS A 903 37.45 19.27 -10.98
C LYS A 903 37.95 18.45 -12.16
N LYS A 904 38.73 19.06 -13.05
CA LYS A 904 39.50 18.33 -14.06
C LYS A 904 40.35 17.23 -13.39
N GLY A 905 40.33 16.02 -13.94
CA GLY A 905 41.11 14.90 -13.39
C GLY A 905 40.58 13.53 -13.79
N GLY A 906 41.31 12.49 -13.38
CA GLY A 906 40.98 11.09 -13.56
C GLY A 906 40.29 10.53 -12.33
N TYR A 907 39.16 9.87 -12.56
CA TYR A 907 38.29 9.32 -11.53
C TYR A 907 37.93 7.88 -11.86
N ARG A 908 37.31 7.20 -10.89
CA ARG A 908 36.53 5.97 -11.10
C ARG A 908 35.21 6.07 -10.37
N LEU A 909 34.20 5.43 -10.93
CA LEU A 909 32.93 5.17 -10.25
C LEU A 909 33.10 3.92 -9.39
N LEU A 910 32.74 4.02 -8.12
CA LEU A 910 32.67 2.92 -7.17
C LEU A 910 31.20 2.74 -6.77
N MET A 911 30.58 1.67 -7.28
CA MET A 911 29.25 1.28 -6.86
C MET A 911 29.36 0.28 -5.72
N GLN A 912 28.54 0.45 -4.69
CA GLN A 912 28.54 -0.42 -3.52
C GLN A 912 27.10 -0.75 -3.10
N TRP A 913 26.87 -2.02 -2.80
CA TRP A 913 25.60 -2.53 -2.29
C TRP A 913 25.88 -3.31 -1.01
N LEU A 914 25.16 -2.99 0.07
CA LEU A 914 25.31 -3.68 1.35
C LEU A 914 24.59 -5.03 1.29
N ARG A 915 25.26 -6.11 1.69
CA ARG A 915 24.61 -7.40 1.83
C ARG A 915 23.54 -7.33 2.89
N PHE A 916 22.51 -8.15 2.74
CA PHE A 916 21.50 -8.30 3.77
C PHE A 916 22.10 -8.70 5.13
N GLY A 917 21.66 -8.04 6.19
CA GLY A 917 22.21 -8.21 7.54
C GLY A 917 23.67 -7.75 7.68
N GLY A 918 24.23 -7.14 6.64
CA GLY A 918 25.57 -6.57 6.63
C GLY A 918 25.68 -5.35 7.52
N ASP A 919 26.88 -5.12 8.02
CA ASP A 919 27.25 -3.95 8.80
C ASP A 919 27.91 -2.92 7.89
N GLU A 920 27.35 -1.71 7.84
CA GLU A 920 27.85 -0.62 7.02
C GLU A 920 29.34 -0.29 7.29
N GLY A 921 29.81 -0.50 8.52
CA GLY A 921 31.19 -0.28 8.92
C GLY A 921 32.16 -1.38 8.48
N ARG A 922 31.65 -2.55 8.03
CA ARG A 922 32.45 -3.71 7.66
C ARG A 922 32.55 -3.86 6.15
N ARG A 923 33.75 -3.68 5.60
CA ARG A 923 34.02 -3.68 4.15
C ARG A 923 33.57 -4.97 3.46
N GLU A 924 33.78 -6.12 4.10
CA GLU A 924 33.45 -7.45 3.59
C GLU A 924 31.95 -7.66 3.37
N ASP A 925 31.12 -6.87 4.05
CA ASP A 925 29.67 -6.90 3.92
C ASP A 925 29.19 -6.10 2.70
N TRP A 926 30.05 -5.33 2.04
CA TRP A 926 29.73 -4.59 0.81
C TRP A 926 30.15 -5.38 -0.44
N VAL A 927 29.21 -5.55 -1.37
CA VAL A 927 29.52 -5.90 -2.76
C VAL A 927 29.89 -4.62 -3.49
N SER A 928 31.06 -4.59 -4.13
CA SER A 928 31.52 -3.41 -4.84
C SER A 928 31.89 -3.68 -6.30
N TRP A 929 31.57 -2.74 -7.18
CA TRP A 929 31.98 -2.73 -8.57
C TRP A 929 32.67 -1.41 -8.90
N MET A 930 33.74 -1.46 -9.71
CA MET A 930 34.49 -0.26 -10.10
C MET A 930 34.67 -0.11 -11.60
N SER A 931 34.39 1.09 -12.12
CA SER A 931 34.56 1.41 -13.54
C SER A 931 36.03 1.50 -13.96
N GLY A 932 36.25 1.50 -15.27
CA GLY A 932 37.47 2.03 -15.89
C GLY A 932 37.71 3.51 -15.55
N VAL A 933 38.85 4.06 -15.98
CA VAL A 933 39.20 5.46 -15.73
C VAL A 933 38.26 6.40 -16.49
N VAL A 934 37.66 7.32 -15.76
CA VAL A 934 36.87 8.44 -16.27
C VAL A 934 37.74 9.70 -16.20
N GLU A 935 38.28 10.14 -17.33
CA GLU A 935 39.02 11.41 -17.39
C GLU A 935 38.07 12.56 -17.70
N ILE A 936 38.04 13.53 -16.79
CA ILE A 936 37.28 14.76 -16.96
C ILE A 936 38.24 15.82 -17.47
N THR A 937 37.94 16.37 -18.64
CA THR A 937 38.85 17.24 -19.38
C THR A 937 38.85 18.71 -18.90
N ARG A 938 37.86 19.08 -18.08
CA ARG A 938 37.66 20.43 -17.52
C ARG A 938 36.94 20.38 -16.18
N ASP A 939 36.94 21.49 -15.44
CA ASP A 939 36.05 21.63 -14.29
C ASP A 939 34.59 21.65 -14.76
N ALA A 940 33.71 20.95 -14.04
CA ALA A 940 32.28 20.84 -14.31
C ALA A 940 31.50 21.04 -13.01
N TYR A 941 30.27 21.56 -13.09
CA TYR A 941 29.40 21.87 -11.96
C TYR A 941 30.11 22.67 -10.84
N ALA A 942 30.07 24.00 -10.87
CA ALA A 942 30.70 24.78 -9.80
C ALA A 942 30.07 24.49 -8.43
N ALA A 943 30.88 24.54 -7.38
CA ALA A 943 30.38 24.45 -6.01
C ALA A 943 29.48 25.67 -5.69
N PRO A 944 28.43 25.52 -4.85
CA PRO A 944 27.66 26.67 -4.37
C PRO A 944 28.57 27.70 -3.72
N GLY A 945 28.66 28.91 -4.29
CA GLY A 945 29.53 29.99 -3.83
C GLY A 945 30.79 30.23 -4.68
N GLU A 946 31.11 29.36 -5.64
CA GLU A 946 32.05 29.68 -6.73
C GLU A 946 31.26 30.32 -7.88
N ASN A 947 31.59 31.57 -8.22
CA ASN A 947 30.98 32.28 -9.34
C ASN A 947 31.26 31.51 -10.65
N SER A 948 30.27 30.79 -11.20
CA SER A 948 30.34 30.35 -12.59
C SER A 948 29.00 30.44 -13.30
N THR A 949 28.89 31.41 -14.18
CA THR A 949 27.96 31.43 -15.31
C THR A 949 28.37 30.36 -16.32
N VAL A 950 27.72 29.19 -16.35
CA VAL A 950 27.41 28.41 -17.57
C VAL A 950 26.23 27.48 -17.24
N ILE A 951 25.13 27.66 -17.97
CA ILE A 951 23.92 26.80 -18.00
C ILE A 951 24.17 25.63 -18.96
#